data_AF-A0A6V8LUW2-F1
#
_entry.id   AF-A0A6V8LUW2-F1
#
_cell.length_a   1.000
_cell.length_b   1.000
_cell.length_c   1.000
_cell.angle_alpha   90.00
_cell.angle_beta   90.00
_cell.angle_gamma   90.00
#
_symmetry.space_group_name_H-M   'P 1'
#
loop_
_entity.id
_entity.type
_entity.pdbx_description
1 polymer ?
#
loop_
_entity_poly.entity_id
_entity_poly.type
_entity_poly.pdbx_seq_one_letter_code
_entity_poly.pdbx_strand_id
1 'polypeptide(L)'
;MSASANAGPARGACPLPFDTFAGFAAGALLALSWPGAVASAPWLGWPLAALSLAWFALARAPLDGPRAFTRAVALGGLGAALLAALWNLALDFAWTPWTWVVSPLISGREVLKIWLAAHGQSIYPPPGTYPFLTTLYTPLFFVLGAGLTRLLGDPALSGMLLTALPYAGAFAVVTLWGRRETGSWAVPLAFAVLAFASVQMALAGVILRPDWLAWMLAYAGAMRFTARDAGDRPWAAALLLGAAMLTKQQTLPVFLALVTLCIWDRSLWRRCLFTACAAGALLGVAALAMQWGTGGAFLIHTLKYPASLAADPGITNWESAVPRLVRFGINHAAPLAAWAACLLAGLARRRFHALDWLLLVQVPFILRLMMTWGAADNYFWGFLPLLYLRLGVAAAAIGREGLARGAAAALLAALCLPASRGFDDPAARATPARPDLSALAREIARPDGPPWLINAEAAPLLLPREFTPRLAAFDAIETQFFERVGYWRFAGSPLHRDIVGRRFGGIILGDTFRDEQVHSVINLHYALESVPDPLYAVYRPLPGAVVEYPVPTDRPVAAEGLTLQVASIDGLDVNQSFGGFFSMTKNEKAASGHVTFSLRKPPGPAVVHVGFHPKVASFGPENLLEVDVGDPVRTLRRLGDFPGTPQDNDKDLHALPASVSFETDGEEALVRFTVRGNARLWFAPTMPLIFRVVPR
;
A
#
# COMPACT_ATOMS: atom_id res chain seq x y z
N MET A 1 41.39 57.99 71.66
CA MET A 1 41.94 56.85 70.90
C MET A 1 40.91 56.45 69.87
N SER A 2 41.17 56.82 68.62
CA SER A 2 40.27 56.77 67.48
C SER A 2 40.29 55.40 66.79
N ALA A 3 39.12 55.01 66.30
CA ALA A 3 38.87 53.83 65.51
C ALA A 3 39.68 53.81 64.20
N SER A 4 40.16 52.62 63.84
CA SER A 4 40.74 52.30 62.54
C SER A 4 40.25 50.92 62.11
N ALA A 5 39.63 50.91 60.92
CA ALA A 5 39.57 49.88 59.90
C ALA A 5 39.27 48.42 60.29
N ASN A 6 38.28 47.82 59.61
CA ASN A 6 38.62 46.74 58.69
C ASN A 6 37.58 46.52 57.59
N ALA A 7 38.11 46.48 56.37
CA ALA A 7 37.44 46.26 55.11
C ALA A 7 36.88 44.83 55.00
N GLY A 8 35.72 44.70 54.35
CA GLY A 8 35.11 43.41 54.07
C GLY A 8 35.86 42.64 52.96
N PRO A 9 35.88 41.30 53.01
CA PRO A 9 36.33 40.51 51.88
C PRO A 9 35.25 40.42 50.81
N ALA A 10 35.67 40.65 49.57
CA ALA A 10 34.90 40.55 48.36
C ALA A 10 34.19 39.20 48.23
N ARG A 11 32.91 39.22 47.82
CA ARG A 11 32.18 38.04 47.35
C ARG A 11 32.87 37.51 46.10
N GLY A 12 33.72 36.50 46.28
CA GLY A 12 34.30 35.75 45.18
C GLY A 12 33.19 35.16 44.31
N ALA A 13 33.24 35.46 43.01
CA ALA A 13 32.41 34.79 42.02
C ALA A 13 32.68 33.28 42.12
N CYS A 14 31.66 32.53 42.51
CA CYS A 14 31.74 31.07 42.55
C CYS A 14 31.96 30.59 41.10
N PRO A 15 33.05 29.88 40.78
CA PRO A 15 33.24 29.34 39.45
C PRO A 15 32.06 28.41 39.16
N LEU A 16 31.43 28.60 37.99
CA LEU A 16 30.41 27.69 37.49
C LEU A 16 30.99 26.26 37.57
N PRO A 17 30.35 25.32 38.29
CA PRO A 17 30.89 23.99 38.43
C PRO A 17 31.00 23.35 37.04
N PHE A 18 32.08 22.58 36.83
CA PHE A 18 32.44 21.90 35.58
C PHE A 18 31.25 21.11 34.97
N ASP A 19 30.35 20.63 35.83
CA ASP A 19 29.10 19.94 35.47
C ASP A 19 28.13 20.80 34.65
N THR A 20 28.12 22.11 34.86
CA THR A 20 27.31 23.09 34.10
C THR A 20 27.84 23.24 32.68
N PHE A 21 29.17 23.23 32.52
CA PHE A 21 29.85 23.31 31.23
C PHE A 21 29.71 22.01 30.44
N ALA A 22 29.77 20.85 31.12
CA ALA A 22 29.53 19.55 30.52
C ALA A 22 28.08 19.41 30.01
N GLY A 23 27.09 19.91 30.76
CA GLY A 23 25.70 19.97 30.30
C GLY A 23 25.51 20.91 29.10
N PHE A 24 26.21 22.05 29.09
CA PHE A 24 26.20 23.01 27.99
C PHE A 24 26.84 22.43 26.71
N ALA A 25 28.00 21.79 26.86
CA ALA A 25 28.71 21.12 25.79
C ALA A 25 27.91 19.93 25.24
N ALA A 26 27.26 19.14 26.10
CA ALA A 26 26.42 18.02 25.65
C ALA A 26 25.17 18.51 24.89
N GLY A 27 24.49 19.56 25.37
CA GLY A 27 23.35 20.16 24.66
C GLY A 27 23.72 20.82 23.34
N ALA A 28 24.85 21.54 23.30
CA ALA A 28 25.38 22.15 22.08
C ALA A 28 25.91 21.10 21.09
N LEU A 29 26.60 20.06 21.56
CA LEU A 29 27.01 18.92 20.74
C LEU A 29 25.81 18.13 20.24
N LEU A 30 24.71 18.02 21.00
CA LEU A 30 23.46 17.41 20.55
C LEU A 30 22.77 18.21 19.44
N ALA A 31 22.80 19.55 19.53
CA ALA A 31 22.29 20.43 18.49
C ALA A 31 23.18 20.46 17.23
N LEU A 32 24.51 20.37 17.41
CA LEU A 32 25.51 20.41 16.34
C LEU A 32 25.78 19.03 15.70
N SER A 33 25.54 17.92 16.40
CA SER A 33 25.64 16.54 15.88
C SER A 33 24.40 16.11 15.12
N TRP A 34 23.57 17.07 14.71
CA TRP A 34 22.42 16.87 13.83
C TRP A 34 22.79 17.26 12.38
N PRO A 35 23.57 16.44 11.65
CA PRO A 35 24.01 16.74 10.30
C PRO A 35 22.86 16.77 9.27
N GLY A 36 21.64 16.36 9.65
CA GLY A 36 20.46 16.36 8.78
C GLY A 36 19.82 17.75 8.61
N ALA A 37 19.45 18.43 9.71
CA ALA A 37 18.79 19.74 9.65
C ALA A 37 19.75 20.90 9.33
N VAL A 38 21.02 20.83 9.74
CA VAL A 38 22.01 21.87 9.37
C VAL A 38 22.34 21.80 7.87
N ALA A 39 22.33 20.61 7.27
CA ALA A 39 22.62 20.43 5.85
C ALA A 39 21.42 20.68 4.92
N SER A 40 20.19 20.40 5.36
CA SER A 40 18.98 20.55 4.52
C SER A 40 18.27 21.90 4.69
N ALA A 41 18.43 22.58 5.83
CA ALA A 41 17.88 23.92 6.05
C ALA A 41 18.73 24.71 7.08
N PRO A 42 19.92 25.21 6.68
CA PRO A 42 20.86 25.90 7.59
C PRO A 42 20.27 27.14 8.28
N TRP A 43 19.23 27.75 7.72
CA TRP A 43 18.50 28.89 8.31
C TRP A 43 17.51 28.49 9.44
N LEU A 44 17.20 27.21 9.61
CA LEU A 44 16.29 26.68 10.66
C LEU A 44 17.02 26.15 11.91
N GLY A 45 18.30 25.77 11.79
CA GLY A 45 19.10 25.36 12.95
C GLY A 45 19.28 26.47 13.99
N TRP A 46 19.36 27.72 13.53
CA TRP A 46 19.55 28.89 14.37
C TRP A 46 18.30 29.28 15.18
N PRO A 47 17.07 29.30 14.63
CA PRO A 47 15.84 29.50 15.40
C PRO A 47 15.55 28.42 16.45
N LEU A 48 15.80 27.14 16.16
CA LEU A 48 15.61 26.05 17.13
C LEU A 48 16.66 26.11 18.24
N ALA A 49 17.91 26.46 17.90
CA ALA A 49 18.94 26.76 18.89
C ALA A 49 18.57 28.00 19.72
N ALA A 50 18.04 29.06 19.09
CA ALA A 50 17.61 30.28 19.76
C ALA A 50 16.37 30.06 20.65
N LEU A 51 15.41 29.23 20.26
CA LEU A 51 14.25 28.84 21.07
C LEU A 51 14.66 27.94 22.24
N SER A 52 15.62 27.04 22.03
CA SER A 52 16.20 26.24 23.10
C SER A 52 16.94 27.12 24.10
N LEU A 53 17.71 28.10 23.61
CA LEU A 53 18.38 29.12 24.41
C LEU A 53 17.40 30.08 25.11
N ALA A 54 16.28 30.44 24.46
CA ALA A 54 15.25 31.31 25.01
C ALA A 54 14.41 30.59 26.08
N TRP A 55 14.06 29.31 25.87
CA TRP A 55 13.45 28.46 26.89
C TRP A 55 14.38 28.27 28.08
N PHE A 56 15.68 28.11 27.83
CA PHE A 56 16.71 28.06 28.86
C PHE A 56 16.85 29.38 29.63
N ALA A 57 16.75 30.52 28.92
CA ALA A 57 16.74 31.85 29.52
C ALA A 57 15.47 32.10 30.34
N LEU A 58 14.32 31.61 29.89
CA LEU A 58 13.04 31.66 30.61
C LEU A 58 13.02 30.72 31.82
N ALA A 59 13.75 29.60 31.77
CA ALA A 59 13.96 28.70 32.90
C ALA A 59 14.93 29.25 33.96
N ARG A 60 15.47 30.48 33.79
CA ARG A 60 16.26 31.20 34.81
C ARG A 60 15.42 31.81 35.94
N ALA A 61 14.15 31.43 36.12
CA ALA A 61 13.57 31.49 37.46
C ALA A 61 14.55 30.76 38.42
N PRO A 62 14.80 31.25 39.65
CA PRO A 62 15.77 30.63 40.55
C PRO A 62 15.36 29.17 40.80
N LEU A 63 15.98 28.27 40.06
CA LEU A 63 15.78 26.84 40.15
C LEU A 63 16.62 26.41 41.35
N ASP A 64 16.00 26.32 42.52
CA ASP A 64 16.66 25.99 43.78
C ASP A 64 17.32 24.60 43.70
N GLY A 65 18.60 24.63 43.35
CA GLY A 65 19.51 23.50 43.41
C GLY A 65 19.70 22.71 42.10
N PRO A 66 20.75 21.88 42.05
CA PRO A 66 21.21 21.20 40.84
C PRO A 66 20.16 20.22 40.26
N ARG A 67 19.22 19.73 41.07
CA ARG A 67 18.08 18.90 40.62
C ARG A 67 17.06 19.68 39.77
N ALA A 68 16.85 20.95 40.09
CA ALA A 68 15.92 21.82 39.36
C ALA A 68 16.52 22.22 38.00
N PHE A 69 17.83 22.50 37.97
CA PHE A 69 18.59 22.70 36.73
C PHE A 69 18.59 21.48 35.81
N THR A 70 18.76 20.25 36.33
CA THR A 70 18.72 19.05 35.48
C THR A 70 17.36 18.82 34.86
N ARG A 71 16.29 19.06 35.63
CA ARG A 71 14.93 18.99 35.12
C ARG A 71 14.74 19.99 33.99
N ALA A 72 15.25 21.22 34.12
CA ALA A 72 15.18 22.22 33.07
C ALA A 72 15.97 21.84 31.81
N VAL A 73 17.19 21.30 31.95
CA VAL A 73 18.00 20.81 30.81
C VAL A 73 17.33 19.63 30.11
N ALA A 74 16.87 18.63 30.88
CA ALA A 74 16.19 17.46 30.33
C ALA A 74 14.88 17.85 29.65
N LEU A 75 14.06 18.71 30.27
CA LEU A 75 12.83 19.24 29.68
C LEU A 75 13.10 20.15 28.48
N GLY A 76 14.22 20.88 28.47
CA GLY A 76 14.65 21.73 27.36
C GLY A 76 15.07 20.91 26.13
N GLY A 77 15.90 19.87 26.32
CA GLY A 77 16.24 18.93 25.25
C GLY A 77 15.01 18.17 24.73
N LEU A 78 14.10 17.81 25.63
CA LEU A 78 12.81 17.22 25.30
C LEU A 78 11.93 18.18 24.47
N GLY A 79 11.88 19.45 24.88
CA GLY A 79 11.14 20.51 24.20
C GLY A 79 11.71 20.81 22.81
N ALA A 80 13.04 20.80 22.66
CA ALA A 80 13.70 20.97 21.37
C ALA A 80 13.39 19.81 20.41
N ALA A 81 13.48 18.56 20.90
CA ALA A 81 13.10 17.37 20.15
C ALA A 81 11.61 17.39 19.76
N LEU A 82 10.74 17.82 20.67
CA LEU A 82 9.30 18.00 20.45
C LEU A 82 9.00 19.04 19.37
N LEU A 83 9.65 20.20 19.44
CA LEU A 83 9.47 21.29 18.47
C LEU A 83 9.98 20.89 17.08
N ALA A 84 11.12 20.21 16.99
CA ALA A 84 11.64 19.70 15.72
C ALA A 84 10.69 18.66 15.10
N ALA A 85 10.15 17.75 15.92
CA ALA A 85 9.16 16.76 15.52
C ALA A 85 7.84 17.40 15.04
N LEU A 86 7.28 18.34 15.81
CA LEU A 86 6.03 19.04 15.46
C LEU A 86 6.20 19.92 14.22
N TRP A 87 7.38 20.53 14.04
CA TRP A 87 7.68 21.33 12.86
C TRP A 87 7.78 20.46 11.61
N ASN A 88 8.46 19.32 11.67
CA ASN A 88 8.49 18.36 10.56
C ASN A 88 7.07 17.87 10.23
N LEU A 89 6.25 17.58 11.24
CA LEU A 89 4.85 17.22 11.04
C LEU A 89 4.04 18.35 10.38
N ALA A 90 4.22 19.60 10.82
CA ALA A 90 3.53 20.76 10.25
C ALA A 90 3.96 21.02 8.80
N LEU A 91 5.25 20.87 8.49
CA LEU A 91 5.75 20.91 7.12
C LEU A 91 5.13 19.76 6.32
N ASP A 92 5.17 18.52 6.80
CA ASP A 92 4.60 17.38 6.09
C ASP A 92 3.10 17.60 5.82
N PHE A 93 2.32 18.13 6.76
CA PHE A 93 0.91 18.45 6.53
C PHE A 93 0.69 19.64 5.58
N ALA A 94 1.51 20.69 5.67
CA ALA A 94 1.39 21.87 4.83
C ALA A 94 1.83 21.61 3.38
N TRP A 95 2.79 20.70 3.19
CA TRP A 95 3.42 20.41 1.90
C TRP A 95 2.97 19.08 1.28
N THR A 96 2.30 18.17 2.02
CA THR A 96 1.65 17.00 1.42
C THR A 96 0.40 17.48 0.69
N PRO A 97 0.38 17.43 -0.65
CA PRO A 97 -0.79 17.87 -1.37
C PRO A 97 -1.98 17.00 -0.97
N TRP A 98 -3.15 17.58 -0.75
CA TRP A 98 -4.38 16.83 -0.44
C TRP A 98 -4.72 15.79 -1.53
N THR A 99 -4.20 15.96 -2.75
CA THR A 99 -4.29 14.98 -3.84
C THR A 99 -3.41 13.75 -3.63
N TRP A 100 -2.37 13.80 -2.78
CA TRP A 100 -1.61 12.64 -2.33
C TRP A 100 -2.30 11.90 -1.16
N VAL A 101 -3.06 12.62 -0.33
CA VAL A 101 -3.91 12.03 0.73
C VAL A 101 -5.02 11.19 0.07
N VAL A 102 -5.59 11.70 -1.02
CA VAL A 102 -6.42 10.94 -1.99
C VAL A 102 -5.57 10.46 -3.16
N SER A 103 -4.34 10.00 -2.93
CA SER A 103 -3.57 9.44 -4.05
C SER A 103 -4.35 8.23 -4.58
N PRO A 104 -4.77 8.24 -5.87
CA PRO A 104 -5.49 7.12 -6.49
C PRO A 104 -4.76 5.80 -6.23
N LEU A 105 -3.42 5.86 -6.27
CA LEU A 105 -2.46 4.80 -6.01
C LEU A 105 -2.71 3.96 -4.75
N ILE A 106 -3.03 4.59 -3.61
CA ILE A 106 -2.99 3.91 -2.30
C ILE A 106 -4.36 3.96 -1.61
N SER A 107 -5.04 5.09 -1.69
CA SER A 107 -6.27 5.35 -0.93
C SER A 107 -7.52 4.95 -1.71
N GLY A 108 -7.45 4.86 -3.04
CA GLY A 108 -8.67 4.80 -3.88
C GLY A 108 -9.52 3.56 -3.68
N ARG A 109 -8.89 2.39 -3.54
CA ARG A 109 -9.57 1.12 -3.24
C ARG A 109 -10.40 1.18 -1.98
N GLU A 110 -9.86 1.80 -0.94
CA GLU A 110 -10.50 1.88 0.37
C GLU A 110 -11.68 2.86 0.35
N VAL A 111 -11.57 3.96 -0.41
CA VAL A 111 -12.70 4.88 -0.65
C VAL A 111 -13.83 4.18 -1.41
N LEU A 112 -13.52 3.42 -2.47
CA LEU A 112 -14.52 2.65 -3.21
C LEU A 112 -15.26 1.67 -2.29
N LYS A 113 -14.53 0.94 -1.44
CA LYS A 113 -15.14 0.00 -0.48
C LYS A 113 -16.03 0.71 0.54
N ILE A 114 -15.62 1.87 1.05
CA ILE A 114 -16.46 2.71 1.92
C ILE A 114 -17.74 3.13 1.18
N TRP A 115 -17.63 3.58 -0.06
CA TRP A 115 -18.78 3.99 -0.88
C TRP A 115 -19.73 2.83 -1.18
N LEU A 116 -19.20 1.64 -1.52
CA LEU A 116 -20.01 0.43 -1.72
C LEU A 116 -20.77 0.05 -0.46
N ALA A 117 -20.07 0.00 0.68
CA ALA A 117 -20.69 -0.28 1.98
C ALA A 117 -21.75 0.78 2.34
N ALA A 118 -21.50 2.06 2.04
CA ALA A 118 -22.47 3.12 2.23
C ALA A 118 -23.74 2.87 1.42
N HIS A 119 -23.66 2.24 0.25
CA HIS A 119 -24.80 1.92 -0.60
C HIS A 119 -25.38 0.50 -0.39
N GLY A 120 -24.98 -0.19 0.68
CA GLY A 120 -25.47 -1.54 0.98
C GLY A 120 -24.93 -2.62 0.05
N GLN A 121 -23.88 -2.33 -0.72
CA GLN A 121 -23.18 -3.30 -1.54
C GLN A 121 -22.13 -4.05 -0.73
N SER A 122 -21.91 -5.33 -1.07
CA SER A 122 -20.87 -6.12 -0.42
C SER A 122 -19.47 -5.61 -0.79
N ILE A 123 -18.61 -5.46 0.22
CA ILE A 123 -17.17 -5.25 0.04
C ILE A 123 -16.40 -6.58 -0.08
N TYR A 124 -17.10 -7.72 0.04
CA TYR A 124 -16.58 -9.08 -0.14
C TYR A 124 -17.42 -9.76 -1.23
N PRO A 125 -17.23 -9.37 -2.50
CA PRO A 125 -17.98 -9.95 -3.60
C PRO A 125 -17.59 -11.43 -3.81
N PRO A 126 -18.51 -12.33 -4.17
CA PRO A 126 -18.14 -13.68 -4.56
C PRO A 126 -17.09 -13.67 -5.68
N PRO A 127 -16.09 -14.57 -5.65
CA PRO A 127 -15.10 -14.66 -6.71
C PRO A 127 -15.75 -14.77 -8.09
N GLY A 128 -15.26 -13.98 -9.05
CA GLY A 128 -15.79 -14.00 -10.41
C GLY A 128 -17.01 -13.11 -10.66
N THR A 129 -17.46 -12.32 -9.69
CA THR A 129 -18.64 -11.43 -9.82
C THR A 129 -18.26 -9.96 -9.67
N TYR A 130 -19.09 -9.07 -10.21
CA TYR A 130 -18.93 -7.63 -10.00
C TYR A 130 -19.37 -7.20 -8.58
N PRO A 131 -18.71 -6.20 -7.99
CA PRO A 131 -17.44 -5.63 -8.45
C PRO A 131 -16.28 -6.62 -8.25
N PHE A 132 -15.28 -6.65 -9.14
CA PHE A 132 -14.14 -7.56 -9.03
C PHE A 132 -13.12 -7.01 -8.03
N LEU A 133 -13.45 -7.07 -6.74
CA LEU A 133 -12.64 -6.49 -5.67
C LEU A 133 -12.09 -7.57 -4.73
N THR A 134 -10.91 -7.31 -4.18
CA THR A 134 -10.34 -8.13 -3.11
C THR A 134 -10.20 -7.29 -1.84
N THR A 135 -10.83 -7.75 -0.76
CA THR A 135 -10.78 -7.03 0.54
C THR A 135 -10.07 -7.85 1.60
N LEU A 136 -8.77 -7.62 1.74
CA LEU A 136 -7.91 -8.25 2.76
C LEU A 136 -8.29 -7.87 4.21
N TYR A 137 -8.97 -6.74 4.39
CA TYR A 137 -9.27 -6.16 5.70
C TYR A 137 -10.62 -6.62 6.24
N THR A 138 -10.76 -6.59 7.56
CA THR A 138 -12.00 -6.92 8.28
C THR A 138 -12.96 -5.71 8.27
N PRO A 139 -14.27 -5.90 8.53
CA PRO A 139 -15.29 -4.96 8.04
C PRO A 139 -15.39 -3.64 8.81
N LEU A 140 -14.86 -3.54 10.03
CA LEU A 140 -15.21 -2.45 10.95
C LEU A 140 -14.86 -1.06 10.39
N PHE A 141 -13.68 -0.92 9.76
CA PHE A 141 -13.27 0.35 9.14
C PHE A 141 -14.27 0.81 8.08
N PHE A 142 -14.71 -0.10 7.20
CA PHE A 142 -15.64 0.21 6.12
C PHE A 142 -17.04 0.48 6.60
N VAL A 143 -17.51 -0.24 7.62
CA VAL A 143 -18.84 -0.02 8.23
C VAL A 143 -18.90 1.36 8.90
N LEU A 144 -17.86 1.73 9.65
CA LEU A 144 -17.78 3.07 10.23
C LEU A 144 -17.65 4.14 9.13
N GLY A 145 -16.86 3.87 8.10
CA GLY A 145 -16.70 4.77 6.95
C GLY A 145 -18.00 4.98 6.21
N ALA A 146 -18.77 3.92 6.00
CA ALA A 146 -20.10 3.97 5.40
C ALA A 146 -21.07 4.82 6.23
N GLY A 147 -21.08 4.64 7.56
CA GLY A 147 -21.86 5.45 8.48
C GLY A 147 -21.51 6.94 8.40
N LEU A 148 -20.21 7.28 8.43
CA LEU A 148 -19.76 8.66 8.25
C LEU A 148 -20.08 9.21 6.86
N THR A 149 -20.00 8.38 5.81
CA THR A 149 -20.32 8.78 4.43
C THR A 149 -21.79 9.16 4.32
N ARG A 150 -22.69 8.42 5.00
CA ARG A 150 -24.12 8.75 5.07
C ARG A 150 -24.38 10.08 5.78
N LEU A 151 -23.49 10.50 6.70
CA LEU A 151 -23.61 11.77 7.43
C LEU A 151 -22.96 12.95 6.68
N LEU A 152 -21.80 12.73 6.05
CA LEU A 152 -20.98 13.78 5.44
C LEU A 152 -21.17 13.90 3.92
N GLY A 153 -21.72 12.86 3.27
CA GLY A 153 -21.90 12.80 1.82
C GLY A 153 -20.61 12.56 1.02
N ASP A 154 -19.48 12.29 1.69
CA ASP A 154 -18.16 12.10 1.06
C ASP A 154 -17.42 10.90 1.66
N PRO A 155 -17.19 9.81 0.88
CA PRO A 155 -16.49 8.62 1.34
C PRO A 155 -14.98 8.84 1.54
N ALA A 156 -14.37 9.73 0.77
CA ALA A 156 -12.94 10.04 0.90
C ALA A 156 -12.69 10.79 2.21
N LEU A 157 -13.48 11.83 2.48
CA LEU A 157 -13.42 12.57 3.74
C LEU A 157 -13.68 11.65 4.94
N SER A 158 -14.67 10.76 4.82
CA SER A 158 -15.01 9.80 5.87
C SER A 158 -13.85 8.87 6.20
N GLY A 159 -13.20 8.31 5.18
CA GLY A 159 -12.02 7.46 5.38
C GLY A 159 -10.83 8.24 5.93
N MET A 160 -10.59 9.49 5.50
CA MET A 160 -9.54 10.34 6.06
C MET A 160 -9.74 10.59 7.55
N LEU A 161 -10.97 10.91 7.98
CA LEU A 161 -11.28 11.09 9.39
C LEU A 161 -11.03 9.81 10.19
N LEU A 162 -11.35 8.64 9.61
CA LEU A 162 -11.09 7.32 10.20
C LEU A 162 -9.62 6.87 10.16
N THR A 163 -8.73 7.63 9.53
CA THR A 163 -7.29 7.43 9.63
C THR A 163 -6.66 8.48 10.55
N ALA A 164 -6.95 9.76 10.33
CA ALA A 164 -6.33 10.87 11.05
C ALA A 164 -6.75 10.94 12.52
N LEU A 165 -8.04 10.77 12.83
CA LEU A 165 -8.51 10.80 14.22
C LEU A 165 -7.96 9.60 15.01
N PRO A 166 -7.96 8.35 14.48
CA PRO A 166 -7.32 7.26 15.21
C PRO A 166 -5.80 7.34 15.29
N TYR A 167 -5.11 7.99 14.34
CA TYR A 167 -3.68 8.29 14.49
C TYR A 167 -3.43 9.20 15.71
N ALA A 168 -4.17 10.32 15.82
CA ALA A 168 -4.12 11.19 16.99
C ALA A 168 -4.57 10.47 18.27
N GLY A 169 -5.59 9.61 18.16
CA GLY A 169 -6.05 8.75 19.24
C GLY A 169 -5.00 7.76 19.73
N ALA A 170 -4.26 7.12 18.82
CA ALA A 170 -3.18 6.20 19.14
C ALA A 170 -2.04 6.93 19.87
N PHE A 171 -1.68 8.12 19.40
CA PHE A 171 -0.73 9.01 20.08
C PHE A 171 -1.18 9.33 21.52
N ALA A 172 -2.45 9.72 21.69
CA ALA A 172 -3.03 10.04 23.00
C ALA A 172 -3.04 8.81 23.92
N VAL A 173 -3.45 7.65 23.41
CA VAL A 173 -3.50 6.39 24.16
C VAL A 173 -2.10 5.97 24.62
N VAL A 174 -1.10 6.02 23.74
CA VAL A 174 0.30 5.68 24.09
C VAL A 174 0.84 6.63 25.15
N THR A 175 0.56 7.93 25.01
CA THR A 175 0.98 8.94 26.00
C THR A 175 0.30 8.72 27.36
N LEU A 176 -1.02 8.46 27.36
CA LEU A 176 -1.79 8.18 28.57
C LEU A 176 -1.32 6.89 29.25
N TRP A 177 -1.01 5.86 28.46
CA TRP A 177 -0.44 4.61 28.96
C TRP A 177 0.88 4.90 29.67
N GLY A 178 1.81 5.60 29.01
CA GLY A 178 3.09 5.94 29.62
C GLY A 178 2.95 6.84 30.85
N ARG A 179 2.00 7.78 30.87
CA ARG A 179 1.69 8.58 32.07
C ARG A 179 1.26 7.67 33.22
N ARG A 180 0.41 6.67 32.96
CA ARG A 180 -0.02 5.72 33.99
C ARG A 180 1.14 4.90 34.55
N GLU A 181 2.05 4.44 33.69
CA GLU A 181 3.21 3.65 34.10
C GLU A 181 4.27 4.49 34.86
N THR A 182 4.36 5.79 34.58
CA THR A 182 5.46 6.64 35.10
C THR A 182 5.04 7.66 36.15
N GLY A 183 3.75 8.00 36.22
CA GLY A 183 3.21 9.10 37.04
C GLY A 183 3.48 10.51 36.49
N SER A 184 4.13 10.64 35.32
CA SER A 184 4.52 11.93 34.73
C SER A 184 4.13 12.00 33.26
N TRP A 185 3.81 13.20 32.78
CA TRP A 185 3.51 13.43 31.36
C TRP A 185 4.75 13.63 30.50
N ALA A 186 5.78 14.27 31.03
CA ALA A 186 6.86 14.81 30.20
C ALA A 186 7.58 13.73 29.38
N VAL A 187 8.13 12.72 30.06
CA VAL A 187 8.93 11.67 29.40
C VAL A 187 8.08 10.82 28.45
N PRO A 188 6.89 10.30 28.83
CA PRO A 188 6.03 9.58 27.91
C PRO A 188 5.59 10.39 26.69
N LEU A 189 5.21 11.66 26.88
CA LEU A 189 4.79 12.54 25.78
C LEU A 189 5.90 12.69 24.75
N ALA A 190 7.13 12.88 25.20
CA ALA A 190 8.24 13.05 24.30
C ALA A 190 8.58 11.80 23.50
N PHE A 191 8.59 10.62 24.15
CA PHE A 191 8.81 9.38 23.43
C PHE A 191 7.65 9.04 22.48
N ALA A 192 6.41 9.39 22.85
CA ALA A 192 5.29 9.29 21.93
C ALA A 192 5.49 10.22 20.73
N VAL A 193 5.93 11.47 20.95
CA VAL A 193 6.23 12.39 19.85
C VAL A 193 7.32 11.83 18.94
N LEU A 194 8.42 11.32 19.50
CA LEU A 194 9.50 10.71 18.72
C LEU A 194 9.02 9.53 17.86
N ALA A 195 8.10 8.72 18.38
CA ALA A 195 7.52 7.61 17.63
C ALA A 195 6.65 8.11 16.47
N PHE A 196 5.73 9.02 16.76
CA PHE A 196 4.67 9.42 15.82
C PHE A 196 5.13 10.47 14.81
N ALA A 197 6.12 11.32 15.14
CA ALA A 197 6.58 12.39 14.27
C ALA A 197 7.67 11.99 13.26
N SER A 198 8.03 10.71 13.19
CA SER A 198 8.83 10.24 12.06
C SER A 198 8.04 10.41 10.76
N VAL A 199 8.70 10.84 9.68
CA VAL A 199 8.04 11.14 8.38
C VAL A 199 7.12 9.99 7.93
N GLN A 200 7.58 8.74 8.10
CA GLN A 200 6.79 7.57 7.72
C GLN A 200 5.52 7.40 8.56
N MET A 201 5.56 7.70 9.86
CA MET A 201 4.40 7.63 10.75
C MET A 201 3.46 8.81 10.53
N ALA A 202 3.99 10.00 10.29
CA ALA A 202 3.22 11.19 9.96
C ALA A 202 2.42 10.99 8.67
N LEU A 203 3.08 10.53 7.60
CA LEU A 203 2.43 10.21 6.32
C LEU A 203 1.37 9.11 6.49
N ALA A 204 1.63 8.12 7.34
CA ALA A 204 0.65 7.08 7.65
C ALA A 204 -0.66 7.64 8.25
N GLY A 205 -0.59 8.76 8.99
CA GLY A 205 -1.76 9.42 9.57
C GLY A 205 -2.68 10.09 8.55
N VAL A 206 -2.21 10.28 7.31
CA VAL A 206 -2.98 10.89 6.22
C VAL A 206 -3.31 9.90 5.09
N ILE A 207 -2.64 8.75 5.00
CA ILE A 207 -2.94 7.72 4.01
C ILE A 207 -4.18 6.93 4.44
N LEU A 208 -5.25 6.96 3.63
CA LEU A 208 -6.55 6.33 3.94
C LEU A 208 -6.43 4.81 4.04
N ARG A 209 -6.26 4.31 5.26
CA ARG A 209 -6.06 2.90 5.58
C ARG A 209 -6.63 2.56 6.96
N PRO A 210 -7.01 1.28 7.17
CA PRO A 210 -7.57 0.82 8.46
C PRO A 210 -6.53 0.69 9.58
N ASP A 211 -5.24 0.82 9.28
CA ASP A 211 -4.14 0.54 10.21
C ASP A 211 -4.25 1.30 11.53
N TRP A 212 -4.40 2.63 11.49
CA TRP A 212 -4.41 3.43 12.73
C TRP A 212 -5.64 3.23 13.58
N LEU A 213 -6.80 2.96 12.97
CA LEU A 213 -7.99 2.55 13.72
C LEU A 213 -7.72 1.23 14.46
N ALA A 214 -7.15 0.25 13.78
CA ALA A 214 -6.83 -1.04 14.37
C ALA A 214 -5.81 -0.90 15.52
N TRP A 215 -4.71 -0.17 15.30
CA TRP A 215 -3.66 0.01 16.30
C TRP A 215 -4.09 0.86 17.49
N MET A 216 -4.86 1.94 17.28
CA MET A 216 -5.44 2.71 18.37
C MET A 216 -6.28 1.82 19.30
N LEU A 217 -7.17 1.01 18.71
CA LEU A 217 -8.03 0.08 19.46
C LEU A 217 -7.19 -0.99 20.19
N ALA A 218 -6.17 -1.53 19.53
CA ALA A 218 -5.27 -2.53 20.13
C ALA A 218 -4.49 -1.96 21.33
N TYR A 219 -3.93 -0.75 21.20
CA TYR A 219 -3.22 -0.08 22.28
C TYR A 219 -4.15 0.29 23.44
N ALA A 220 -5.35 0.77 23.14
CA ALA A 220 -6.33 1.10 24.17
C ALA A 220 -6.77 -0.17 24.93
N GLY A 221 -6.99 -1.27 24.20
CA GLY A 221 -7.29 -2.58 24.76
C GLY A 221 -6.17 -3.11 25.65
N ALA A 222 -4.91 -3.06 25.18
CA ALA A 222 -3.74 -3.50 25.93
C ALA A 222 -3.46 -2.62 27.16
N MET A 223 -3.60 -1.29 27.04
CA MET A 223 -3.53 -0.37 28.18
C MET A 223 -4.59 -0.74 29.22
N ARG A 224 -5.86 -0.87 28.84
CA ARG A 224 -6.95 -1.24 29.76
C ARG A 224 -6.72 -2.60 30.41
N PHE A 225 -6.24 -3.58 29.65
CA PHE A 225 -5.94 -4.91 30.15
C PHE A 225 -4.84 -4.92 31.21
N THR A 226 -3.79 -4.11 31.02
CA THR A 226 -2.63 -4.05 31.92
C THR A 226 -2.84 -3.18 33.16
N ALA A 227 -3.98 -2.50 33.26
CA ALA A 227 -4.32 -1.70 34.44
C ALA A 227 -4.51 -2.57 35.69
N ARG A 228 -3.98 -2.13 36.83
CA ARG A 228 -3.99 -2.89 38.10
C ARG A 228 -5.16 -2.53 39.04
N ASP A 229 -6.00 -1.56 38.67
CA ASP A 229 -7.07 -1.07 39.55
C ASP A 229 -8.26 -2.05 39.60
N ALA A 230 -8.78 -2.29 40.80
CA ALA A 230 -9.85 -3.26 41.07
C ALA A 230 -11.20 -2.93 40.38
N GLY A 231 -11.36 -1.73 39.83
CA GLY A 231 -12.56 -1.30 39.11
C GLY A 231 -12.50 -1.49 37.59
N ASP A 232 -11.39 -1.97 37.03
CA ASP A 232 -11.24 -2.03 35.58
C ASP A 232 -12.02 -3.19 34.96
N ARG A 233 -12.86 -2.83 33.99
CA ARG A 233 -13.86 -3.69 33.36
C ARG A 233 -13.20 -4.54 32.26
N PRO A 234 -12.96 -5.85 32.45
CA PRO A 234 -12.25 -6.68 31.46
C PRO A 234 -12.99 -6.76 30.13
N TRP A 235 -14.31 -6.52 30.12
CA TRP A 235 -15.10 -6.42 28.90
C TRP A 235 -14.67 -5.24 28.01
N ALA A 236 -14.21 -4.12 28.57
CA ALA A 236 -13.78 -2.98 27.78
C ALA A 236 -12.50 -3.32 26.99
N ALA A 237 -11.55 -4.03 27.61
CA ALA A 237 -10.37 -4.54 26.92
C ALA A 237 -10.77 -5.55 25.83
N ALA A 238 -11.70 -6.46 26.12
CA ALA A 238 -12.17 -7.46 25.17
C ALA A 238 -12.85 -6.83 23.94
N LEU A 239 -13.74 -5.83 24.16
CA LEU A 239 -14.40 -5.10 23.08
C LEU A 239 -13.40 -4.35 22.21
N LEU A 240 -12.43 -3.65 22.81
CA LEU A 240 -11.40 -2.91 22.09
C LEU A 240 -10.50 -3.83 21.27
N LEU A 241 -10.04 -4.96 21.84
CA LEU A 241 -9.21 -5.93 21.13
C LEU A 241 -9.97 -6.66 20.02
N GLY A 242 -11.23 -7.03 20.27
CA GLY A 242 -12.11 -7.62 19.25
C GLY A 242 -12.38 -6.64 18.12
N ALA A 243 -12.69 -5.38 18.43
CA ALA A 243 -12.86 -4.31 17.44
C ALA A 243 -11.57 -4.05 16.64
N ALA A 244 -10.41 -4.09 17.28
CA ALA A 244 -9.12 -3.96 16.61
C ALA A 244 -8.94 -5.06 15.54
N MET A 245 -9.20 -6.33 15.90
CA MET A 245 -9.12 -7.46 14.96
C MET A 245 -10.22 -7.42 13.88
N LEU A 246 -11.41 -6.88 14.20
CA LEU A 246 -12.47 -6.58 13.22
C LEU A 246 -12.16 -5.39 12.30
N THR A 247 -11.11 -4.63 12.60
CA THR A 247 -10.57 -3.58 11.72
C THR A 247 -9.42 -4.13 10.89
N LYS A 248 -8.45 -4.77 11.54
CA LYS A 248 -7.29 -5.38 10.90
C LYS A 248 -6.74 -6.53 11.72
N GLN A 249 -6.60 -7.70 11.10
CA GLN A 249 -6.11 -8.92 11.74
C GLN A 249 -4.67 -8.81 12.26
N GLN A 250 -3.91 -7.85 11.74
CA GLN A 250 -2.52 -7.58 12.14
C GLN A 250 -2.37 -7.22 13.62
N THR A 251 -3.46 -6.92 14.32
CA THR A 251 -3.44 -6.69 15.78
C THR A 251 -3.52 -7.97 16.60
N LEU A 252 -3.69 -9.14 15.96
CA LEU A 252 -3.69 -10.45 16.62
C LEU A 252 -2.48 -10.69 17.56
N PRO A 253 -1.24 -10.28 17.22
CA PRO A 253 -0.10 -10.49 18.11
C PRO A 253 -0.25 -9.79 19.46
N VAL A 254 -0.91 -8.63 19.51
CA VAL A 254 -1.21 -7.93 20.78
C VAL A 254 -2.16 -8.74 21.62
N PHE A 255 -3.21 -9.30 21.02
CA PHE A 255 -4.14 -10.19 21.70
C PHE A 255 -3.43 -11.44 22.25
N LEU A 256 -2.62 -12.11 21.42
CA LEU A 256 -1.86 -13.30 21.81
C LEU A 256 -0.84 -12.99 22.92
N ALA A 257 -0.19 -11.83 22.87
CA ALA A 257 0.72 -11.39 23.93
C ALA A 257 0.00 -11.23 25.26
N LEU A 258 -1.20 -10.66 25.28
CA LEU A 258 -1.97 -10.51 26.51
C LEU A 258 -2.44 -11.87 27.05
N VAL A 259 -2.87 -12.79 26.18
CA VAL A 259 -3.24 -14.17 26.58
C VAL A 259 -2.05 -14.90 27.21
N THR A 260 -0.89 -14.85 26.56
CA THR A 260 0.33 -15.54 27.02
C THR A 260 0.96 -14.89 28.26
N LEU A 261 0.84 -13.57 28.42
CA LEU A 261 1.27 -12.86 29.64
C LEU A 261 0.54 -13.40 30.89
N CYS A 262 -0.68 -13.88 30.74
CA CYS A 262 -1.46 -14.42 31.86
C CYS A 262 -1.20 -15.89 32.17
N ILE A 263 -0.69 -16.64 31.20
CA ILE A 263 -0.15 -17.97 31.46
C ILE A 263 1.07 -17.82 32.38
N TRP A 264 1.84 -16.76 32.17
CA TRP A 264 2.98 -16.41 33.01
C TRP A 264 2.56 -15.86 34.38
N ASP A 265 1.66 -14.87 34.44
CA ASP A 265 1.14 -14.31 35.68
C ASP A 265 -0.20 -14.95 36.07
N ARG A 266 -0.11 -16.02 36.87
CA ARG A 266 -1.27 -16.77 37.36
C ARG A 266 -2.30 -15.89 38.10
N SER A 267 -1.94 -14.72 38.62
CA SER A 267 -2.93 -13.84 39.27
C SER A 267 -3.97 -13.29 38.29
N LEU A 268 -3.66 -13.26 36.98
CA LEU A 268 -4.49 -12.66 35.95
C LEU A 268 -5.40 -13.67 35.23
N TRP A 269 -5.25 -14.98 35.44
CA TRP A 269 -5.84 -16.02 34.58
C TRP A 269 -7.34 -15.84 34.28
N ARG A 270 -8.16 -15.49 35.28
CA ARG A 270 -9.62 -15.28 35.13
C ARG A 270 -9.93 -14.13 34.19
N ARG A 271 -9.22 -13.03 34.37
CA ARG A 271 -9.35 -11.82 33.54
C ARG A 271 -9.03 -12.14 32.09
N CYS A 272 -8.04 -13.01 31.88
CA CYS A 272 -7.53 -13.34 30.57
C CYS A 272 -8.43 -14.35 29.87
N LEU A 273 -8.91 -15.37 30.59
CA LEU A 273 -9.94 -16.27 30.07
C LEU A 273 -11.17 -15.49 29.64
N PHE A 274 -11.67 -14.59 30.49
CA PHE A 274 -12.80 -13.73 30.13
C PHE A 274 -12.50 -12.87 28.91
N THR A 275 -11.37 -12.16 28.88
CA THR A 275 -11.01 -11.28 27.76
C THR A 275 -10.85 -12.06 26.46
N ALA A 276 -10.21 -13.24 26.52
CA ALA A 276 -10.00 -14.11 25.38
C ALA A 276 -11.31 -14.68 24.85
N CYS A 277 -12.16 -15.22 25.74
CA CYS A 277 -13.47 -15.74 25.37
C CYS A 277 -14.38 -14.64 24.83
N ALA A 278 -14.41 -13.46 25.45
CA ALA A 278 -15.28 -12.37 25.02
C ALA A 278 -14.83 -11.76 23.68
N ALA A 279 -13.52 -11.49 23.50
CA ALA A 279 -13.00 -11.00 22.22
C ALA A 279 -13.14 -12.07 21.12
N GLY A 280 -12.86 -13.34 21.45
CA GLY A 280 -13.03 -14.47 20.54
C GLY A 280 -14.50 -14.71 20.15
N ALA A 281 -15.44 -14.59 21.09
CA ALA A 281 -16.87 -14.68 20.82
C ALA A 281 -17.35 -13.52 19.93
N LEU A 282 -16.93 -12.29 20.21
CA LEU A 282 -17.26 -11.13 19.37
C LEU A 282 -16.76 -11.34 17.93
N LEU A 283 -15.51 -11.80 17.78
CA LEU A 283 -14.94 -12.12 16.47
C LEU A 283 -15.68 -13.27 15.79
N GLY A 284 -15.96 -14.34 16.52
CA GLY A 284 -16.66 -15.51 15.99
C GLY A 284 -18.06 -15.16 15.49
N VAL A 285 -18.84 -14.42 16.29
CA VAL A 285 -20.18 -13.96 15.90
C VAL A 285 -20.12 -13.03 14.69
N ALA A 286 -19.21 -12.05 14.67
CA ALA A 286 -19.06 -11.15 13.54
C ALA A 286 -18.60 -11.89 12.27
N ALA A 287 -17.63 -12.81 12.40
CA ALA A 287 -17.17 -13.62 11.27
C ALA A 287 -18.28 -14.53 10.73
N LEU A 288 -19.09 -15.15 11.59
CA LEU A 288 -20.24 -15.96 11.19
C LEU A 288 -21.30 -15.11 10.48
N ALA A 289 -21.63 -13.93 11.02
CA ALA A 289 -22.58 -13.01 10.41
C ALA A 289 -22.10 -12.55 9.02
N MET A 290 -20.83 -12.18 8.90
CA MET A 290 -20.24 -11.76 7.61
C MET A 290 -20.14 -12.93 6.63
N GLN A 291 -19.73 -14.11 7.09
CA GLN A 291 -19.64 -15.31 6.26
C GLN A 291 -21.01 -15.70 5.70
N TRP A 292 -22.05 -15.63 6.54
CA TRP A 292 -23.42 -15.89 6.10
C TRP A 292 -23.93 -14.81 5.13
N GLY A 293 -23.77 -13.53 5.48
CA GLY A 293 -24.22 -12.40 4.67
C GLY A 293 -23.51 -12.25 3.32
N THR A 294 -22.32 -12.84 3.17
CA THR A 294 -21.53 -12.77 1.92
C THR A 294 -21.57 -14.06 1.11
N GLY A 295 -22.45 -15.01 1.44
CA GLY A 295 -22.52 -16.32 0.76
C GLY A 295 -21.21 -17.11 0.85
N GLY A 296 -20.41 -16.82 1.87
CA GLY A 296 -19.14 -17.47 2.15
C GLY A 296 -17.88 -16.73 1.66
N ALA A 297 -18.03 -15.60 0.96
CA ALA A 297 -16.90 -14.87 0.39
C ALA A 297 -16.01 -14.20 1.45
N PHE A 298 -16.56 -13.78 2.59
CA PHE A 298 -15.82 -13.10 3.65
C PHE A 298 -14.53 -13.85 4.06
N LEU A 299 -14.60 -15.13 4.40
CA LEU A 299 -13.43 -15.92 4.79
C LEU A 299 -12.51 -16.23 3.59
N ILE A 300 -13.01 -16.20 2.36
CA ILE A 300 -12.14 -16.30 1.18
C ILE A 300 -11.21 -15.10 1.14
N HIS A 301 -11.75 -13.89 1.21
CA HIS A 301 -10.96 -12.66 1.14
C HIS A 301 -10.07 -12.42 2.36
N THR A 302 -10.59 -12.69 3.56
CA THR A 302 -9.93 -12.28 4.81
C THR A 302 -9.05 -13.37 5.42
N LEU A 303 -9.24 -14.65 5.09
CA LEU A 303 -8.47 -15.75 5.68
C LEU A 303 -7.77 -16.61 4.63
N LYS A 304 -8.54 -17.21 3.71
CA LYS A 304 -7.99 -18.20 2.77
C LYS A 304 -7.03 -17.56 1.77
N TYR A 305 -7.38 -16.40 1.22
CA TYR A 305 -6.52 -15.67 0.28
C TYR A 305 -5.19 -15.22 0.89
N PRO A 306 -5.15 -14.52 2.04
CA PRO A 306 -3.89 -14.20 2.73
C PRO A 306 -3.06 -15.44 3.08
N ALA A 307 -3.71 -16.54 3.49
CA ALA A 307 -3.02 -17.79 3.81
C ALA A 307 -2.35 -18.40 2.57
N SER A 308 -3.05 -18.41 1.42
CA SER A 308 -2.49 -18.87 0.15
C SER A 308 -1.32 -17.99 -0.33
N LEU A 309 -1.42 -16.67 -0.18
CA LEU A 309 -0.30 -15.76 -0.48
C LEU A 309 0.91 -16.01 0.41
N ALA A 310 0.66 -16.24 1.70
CA ALA A 310 1.73 -16.55 2.64
C ALA A 310 2.41 -17.89 2.31
N ALA A 311 1.67 -18.85 1.75
CA ALA A 311 2.19 -20.17 1.37
C ALA A 311 2.97 -20.16 0.05
N ASP A 312 2.74 -19.19 -0.85
CA ASP A 312 3.47 -19.08 -2.13
C ASP A 312 4.93 -18.61 -1.90
N PRO A 313 5.95 -19.44 -2.19
CA PRO A 313 7.35 -19.08 -1.96
C PRO A 313 7.86 -18.00 -2.93
N GLY A 314 7.22 -17.82 -4.08
CA GLY A 314 7.53 -16.74 -5.01
C GLY A 314 6.93 -15.39 -4.58
N ILE A 315 6.07 -15.37 -3.56
CA ILE A 315 5.52 -14.16 -2.94
C ILE A 315 6.12 -13.94 -1.55
N THR A 316 6.24 -14.99 -0.74
CA THR A 316 6.65 -14.92 0.66
C THR A 316 8.00 -15.62 0.87
N ASN A 317 9.09 -14.85 0.86
CA ASN A 317 10.45 -15.38 0.96
C ASN A 317 11.42 -14.47 1.75
N TRP A 318 12.57 -15.03 2.13
CA TRP A 318 13.60 -14.31 2.87
C TRP A 318 14.32 -13.26 2.03
N GLU A 319 14.46 -13.47 0.72
CA GLU A 319 15.06 -12.50 -0.20
C GLU A 319 14.33 -11.16 -0.17
N SER A 320 13.00 -11.20 -0.03
CA SER A 320 12.16 -10.00 0.16
C SER A 320 12.27 -9.40 1.56
N ALA A 321 12.41 -10.23 2.60
CA ALA A 321 12.44 -9.77 3.99
C ALA A 321 13.75 -9.10 4.39
N VAL A 322 14.90 -9.67 3.99
CA VAL A 322 16.22 -9.26 4.49
C VAL A 322 16.52 -7.78 4.23
N PRO A 323 16.38 -7.24 2.99
CA PRO A 323 16.67 -5.83 2.73
C PRO A 323 15.79 -4.89 3.57
N ARG A 324 14.52 -5.26 3.80
CA ARG A 324 13.57 -4.47 4.59
C ARG A 324 13.91 -4.48 6.07
N LEU A 325 14.22 -5.66 6.61
CA LEU A 325 14.63 -5.83 8.01
C LEU A 325 15.97 -5.14 8.28
N VAL A 326 16.93 -5.20 7.35
CA VAL A 326 18.21 -4.47 7.44
C VAL A 326 17.96 -2.97 7.42
N ARG A 327 17.16 -2.46 6.48
CA ARG A 327 16.80 -1.04 6.42
C ARG A 327 16.13 -0.56 7.71
N PHE A 328 15.16 -1.32 8.20
CA PHE A 328 14.50 -1.04 9.49
C PHE A 328 15.51 -1.06 10.64
N GLY A 329 16.37 -2.08 10.68
CA GLY A 329 17.41 -2.24 11.69
C GLY A 329 18.41 -1.09 11.69
N ILE A 330 18.81 -0.58 10.53
CA ILE A 330 19.69 0.59 10.39
C ILE A 330 18.97 1.85 10.88
N ASN A 331 17.73 2.08 10.42
CA ASN A 331 16.96 3.27 10.76
C ASN A 331 16.57 3.35 12.25
N HIS A 332 16.50 2.19 12.92
CA HIS A 332 16.09 2.07 14.31
C HIS A 332 17.12 1.34 15.20
N ALA A 333 18.39 1.32 14.80
CA ALA A 333 19.45 0.58 15.51
C ALA A 333 19.55 1.00 16.98
N ALA A 334 19.54 2.32 17.22
CA ALA A 334 19.67 2.90 18.53
C ALA A 334 18.47 2.58 19.47
N PRO A 335 17.20 2.83 19.09
CA PRO A 335 16.07 2.43 19.94
C PRO A 335 15.97 0.90 20.12
N LEU A 336 16.32 0.09 19.12
CA LEU A 336 16.37 -1.37 19.25
C LEU A 336 17.45 -1.83 20.25
N ALA A 337 18.66 -1.28 20.17
CA ALA A 337 19.75 -1.59 21.09
C ALA A 337 19.40 -1.16 22.53
N ALA A 338 18.80 0.02 22.70
CA ALA A 338 18.35 0.49 24.01
C ALA A 338 17.26 -0.41 24.61
N TRP A 339 16.34 -0.91 23.78
CA TRP A 339 15.33 -1.86 24.22
C TRP A 339 15.94 -3.20 24.60
N ALA A 340 16.86 -3.73 23.80
CA ALA A 340 17.60 -4.95 24.13
C ALA A 340 18.34 -4.82 25.47
N ALA A 341 18.99 -3.69 25.73
CA ALA A 341 19.64 -3.41 27.01
C ALA A 341 18.63 -3.37 28.18
N CYS A 342 17.47 -2.73 27.98
CA CYS A 342 16.40 -2.71 28.98
C CYS A 342 15.86 -4.12 29.28
N LEU A 343 15.68 -4.93 28.24
CA LEU A 343 15.23 -6.32 28.31
C LEU A 343 16.23 -7.19 29.08
N LEU A 344 17.51 -7.15 28.70
CA LEU A 344 18.57 -7.91 29.36
C LEU A 344 18.74 -7.49 30.83
N ALA A 345 18.68 -6.18 31.13
CA ALA A 345 18.71 -5.69 32.51
C ALA A 345 17.50 -6.15 33.33
N GLY A 346 16.31 -6.22 32.70
CA GLY A 346 15.11 -6.78 33.30
C GLY A 346 15.27 -8.27 33.63
N LEU A 347 15.72 -9.06 32.65
CA LEU A 347 15.98 -10.50 32.80
C LEU A 347 17.02 -10.78 33.90
N ALA A 348 18.14 -10.04 33.92
CA ALA A 348 19.16 -10.16 34.95
C ALA A 348 18.62 -9.88 36.36
N ARG A 349 17.64 -8.96 36.48
CA ARG A 349 16.95 -8.64 37.73
C ARG A 349 15.72 -9.50 38.00
N ARG A 350 15.42 -10.47 37.14
CA ARG A 350 14.19 -11.29 37.15
C ARG A 350 12.91 -10.44 37.17
N ARG A 351 12.94 -9.28 36.53
CA ARG A 351 11.81 -8.35 36.37
C ARG A 351 11.48 -8.22 34.90
N PHE A 352 10.38 -8.83 34.50
CA PHE A 352 9.92 -8.81 33.12
C PHE A 352 8.75 -7.83 32.96
N HIS A 353 8.89 -6.84 32.06
CA HIS A 353 7.85 -5.84 31.86
C HIS A 353 6.82 -6.32 30.82
N ALA A 354 5.54 -6.02 31.02
CA ALA A 354 4.47 -6.43 30.09
C ALA A 354 4.70 -5.90 28.66
N LEU A 355 5.20 -4.66 28.53
CA LEU A 355 5.58 -4.08 27.23
C LEU A 355 6.71 -4.85 26.53
N ASP A 356 7.67 -5.41 27.27
CA ASP A 356 8.74 -6.24 26.67
C ASP A 356 8.13 -7.52 26.09
N TRP A 357 7.14 -8.11 26.77
CA TRP A 357 6.38 -9.25 26.26
C TRP A 357 5.64 -8.94 24.96
N LEU A 358 4.90 -7.83 24.95
CA LEU A 358 4.13 -7.36 23.80
C LEU A 358 5.01 -7.14 22.55
N LEU A 359 6.24 -6.66 22.76
CA LEU A 359 7.21 -6.47 21.68
C LEU A 359 7.75 -7.81 21.18
N LEU A 360 8.16 -8.72 22.07
CA LEU A 360 8.70 -10.03 21.68
C LEU A 360 7.70 -10.87 20.90
N VAL A 361 6.43 -10.90 21.33
CA VAL A 361 5.39 -11.69 20.64
C VAL A 361 5.10 -11.15 19.25
N GLN A 362 5.32 -9.86 18.98
CA GLN A 362 5.15 -9.28 17.64
C GLN A 362 6.27 -9.67 16.66
N VAL A 363 7.49 -9.92 17.13
CA VAL A 363 8.66 -10.23 16.28
C VAL A 363 8.38 -11.32 15.25
N PRO A 364 7.90 -12.54 15.60
CA PRO A 364 7.68 -13.60 14.61
C PRO A 364 6.64 -13.21 13.54
N PHE A 365 5.63 -12.41 13.90
CA PHE A 365 4.63 -11.93 12.94
C PHE A 365 5.22 -10.89 12.00
N ILE A 366 6.00 -9.94 12.52
CA ILE A 366 6.69 -8.93 11.70
C ILE A 366 7.64 -9.61 10.72
N LEU A 367 8.45 -10.58 11.19
CA LEU A 367 9.34 -11.35 10.32
C LEU A 367 8.55 -12.02 9.19
N ARG A 368 7.45 -12.68 9.52
CA ARG A 368 6.58 -13.34 8.52
C ARG A 368 5.98 -12.35 7.53
N LEU A 369 5.49 -11.20 8.01
CA LEU A 369 4.86 -10.17 7.16
C LEU A 369 5.89 -9.48 6.26
N MET A 370 7.13 -9.32 6.72
CA MET A 370 8.24 -8.79 5.90
C MET A 370 8.65 -9.70 4.76
N MET A 371 8.38 -11.00 4.85
CA MET A 371 8.65 -11.94 3.76
C MET A 371 7.73 -11.75 2.56
N THR A 372 6.52 -11.19 2.76
CA THR A 372 5.53 -11.06 1.69
C THR A 372 5.89 -9.93 0.73
N TRP A 373 5.79 -10.18 -0.57
CA TRP A 373 5.97 -9.19 -1.63
C TRP A 373 5.05 -7.97 -1.42
N GLY A 374 5.53 -6.77 -1.74
CA GLY A 374 4.81 -5.52 -1.45
C GLY A 374 4.81 -5.07 0.02
N ALA A 375 5.45 -5.81 0.95
CA ALA A 375 5.53 -5.36 2.34
C ALA A 375 6.38 -4.09 2.49
N ALA A 376 5.95 -3.19 3.37
CA ALA A 376 6.56 -1.89 3.61
C ALA A 376 6.65 -1.59 5.11
N ASP A 377 7.06 -0.37 5.48
CA ASP A 377 7.32 -0.02 6.87
C ASP A 377 6.03 0.00 7.74
N ASN A 378 4.86 -0.11 7.12
CA ASN A 378 3.56 -0.13 7.80
C ASN A 378 3.34 -1.32 8.74
N TYR A 379 4.02 -2.44 8.51
CA TYR A 379 3.91 -3.60 9.40
C TYR A 379 4.66 -3.40 10.73
N PHE A 380 5.50 -2.36 10.85
CA PHE A 380 6.14 -1.99 12.12
C PHE A 380 5.32 -0.99 12.94
N TRP A 381 4.18 -0.51 12.43
CA TRP A 381 3.35 0.49 13.13
C TRP A 381 2.78 -0.01 14.45
N GLY A 382 2.62 -1.34 14.61
CA GLY A 382 2.26 -1.96 15.89
C GLY A 382 3.40 -1.99 16.91
N PHE A 383 4.63 -2.08 16.42
CA PHE A 383 5.84 -2.31 17.20
C PHE A 383 6.48 -1.01 17.66
N LEU A 384 6.65 -0.03 16.75
CA LEU A 384 7.39 1.21 17.04
C LEU A 384 6.77 2.04 18.18
N PRO A 385 5.46 2.35 18.22
CA PRO A 385 4.87 3.07 19.35
C PRO A 385 5.05 2.36 20.69
N LEU A 386 4.99 1.02 20.72
CA LEU A 386 5.21 0.25 21.94
C LEU A 386 6.69 0.22 22.36
N LEU A 387 7.61 0.19 21.39
CA LEU A 387 9.05 0.28 21.61
C LEU A 387 9.38 1.61 22.30
N TYR A 388 8.94 2.72 21.71
CA TYR A 388 9.17 4.05 22.26
C TYR A 388 8.44 4.25 23.60
N LEU A 389 7.23 3.72 23.77
CA LEU A 389 6.56 3.69 25.07
C LEU A 389 7.41 2.98 26.13
N ARG A 390 7.95 1.80 25.81
CA ARG A 390 8.81 1.03 26.72
C ARG A 390 10.08 1.79 27.10
N LEU A 391 10.70 2.46 26.13
CA LEU A 391 11.89 3.29 26.35
C LEU A 391 11.56 4.53 27.19
N GLY A 392 10.41 5.17 26.97
CA GLY A 392 9.93 6.29 27.78
C GLY A 392 9.68 5.89 29.24
N VAL A 393 9.10 4.70 29.47
CA VAL A 393 8.95 4.13 30.82
C VAL A 393 10.31 3.86 31.46
N ALA A 394 11.27 3.31 30.71
CA ALA A 394 12.64 3.09 31.20
C ALA A 394 13.33 4.42 31.56
N ALA A 395 13.28 5.39 30.66
CA ALA A 395 13.87 6.72 30.83
C ALA A 395 13.31 7.43 32.06
N ALA A 396 11.99 7.36 32.27
CA ALA A 396 11.34 7.94 33.44
C ALA A 396 11.74 7.22 34.75
N ALA A 397 11.91 5.90 34.72
CA ALA A 397 12.41 5.15 35.87
C ALA A 397 13.85 5.57 36.22
N ILE A 398 14.74 5.65 35.23
CA ILE A 398 16.14 6.06 35.38
C ILE A 398 16.23 7.52 35.87
N GLY A 399 15.49 8.43 35.24
CA GLY A 399 15.53 9.87 35.54
C GLY A 399 15.05 10.24 36.96
N ARG A 400 14.35 9.35 37.66
CA ARG A 400 13.94 9.56 39.07
C ARG A 400 15.11 9.47 40.06
N GLU A 401 16.27 8.95 39.65
CA GLU A 401 17.35 8.54 40.55
C GLU A 401 18.56 9.50 40.58
N GLY A 402 18.43 10.73 40.06
CA GLY A 402 19.44 11.80 40.18
C GLY A 402 20.06 12.31 38.87
N LEU A 403 21.01 13.25 38.95
CA LEU A 403 21.57 14.01 37.82
C LEU A 403 22.16 13.16 36.69
N ALA A 404 23.10 12.26 37.03
CA ALA A 404 23.77 11.40 36.05
C ALA A 404 22.78 10.48 35.32
N ARG A 405 21.74 10.03 36.02
CA ARG A 405 20.69 9.19 35.44
C ARG A 405 19.67 10.02 34.63
N GLY A 406 19.43 11.28 35.00
CA GLY A 406 18.71 12.24 34.16
C GLY A 406 19.41 12.52 32.82
N ALA A 407 20.74 12.68 32.84
CA ALA A 407 21.54 12.81 31.62
C ALA A 407 21.47 11.53 30.75
N ALA A 408 21.51 10.35 31.36
CA ALA A 408 21.31 9.09 30.64
C ALA A 408 19.91 8.98 30.00
N ALA A 409 18.86 9.47 30.67
CA ALA A 409 17.51 9.52 30.11
C ALA A 409 17.42 10.50 28.91
N ALA A 410 18.09 11.65 28.99
CA ALA A 410 18.18 12.60 27.88
C ALA A 410 18.98 12.04 26.69
N LEU A 411 20.10 11.37 26.97
CA LEU A 411 20.90 10.67 25.96
C LEU A 411 20.07 9.57 25.27
N LEU A 412 19.29 8.81 26.04
CA LEU A 412 18.38 7.81 25.48
C LEU A 412 17.35 8.44 24.54
N ALA A 413 16.75 9.57 24.92
CA ALA A 413 15.82 10.29 24.04
C ALA A 413 16.51 10.80 22.76
N ALA A 414 17.72 11.32 22.87
CA ALA A 414 18.51 11.78 21.72
C ALA A 414 18.88 10.64 20.77
N LEU A 415 19.27 9.49 21.30
CA LEU A 415 19.56 8.29 20.51
C LEU A 415 18.32 7.74 19.78
N CYS A 416 17.12 8.09 20.24
CA CYS A 416 15.87 7.66 19.63
C CYS A 416 15.35 8.64 18.56
N LEU A 417 16.08 9.72 18.27
CA LEU A 417 15.72 10.65 17.21
C LEU A 417 15.81 9.94 15.84
N PRO A 418 14.81 10.13 14.95
CA PRO A 418 14.82 9.49 13.63
C PRO A 418 16.05 9.89 12.82
N ALA A 419 16.74 8.91 12.22
CA ALA A 419 17.97 9.15 11.46
C ALA A 419 17.77 9.63 10.01
N SER A 420 16.55 9.54 9.45
CA SER A 420 16.27 9.92 8.05
C SER A 420 16.15 11.45 7.92
N ARG A 421 16.83 12.19 7.02
CA ARG A 421 17.40 11.93 5.68
C ARG A 421 16.41 11.25 4.73
N GLY A 422 15.58 12.07 4.08
CA GLY A 422 14.65 11.63 3.05
C GLY A 422 13.66 12.72 2.62
N PHE A 423 14.15 13.94 2.40
CA PHE A 423 13.43 14.85 1.50
C PHE A 423 13.91 14.51 0.10
N ASP A 424 13.20 13.62 -0.57
CA ASP A 424 13.18 13.68 -2.03
C ASP A 424 12.71 15.08 -2.43
N ASP A 425 13.34 15.62 -3.48
CA ASP A 425 13.17 16.97 -4.00
C ASP A 425 11.71 17.48 -3.89
N PRO A 426 11.44 18.56 -3.13
CA PRO A 426 10.12 19.20 -3.11
C PRO A 426 9.59 19.53 -4.50
N ALA A 427 10.47 19.78 -5.49
CA ALA A 427 10.09 20.01 -6.88
C ALA A 427 9.51 18.77 -7.57
N ALA A 428 9.90 17.54 -7.14
CA ALA A 428 9.29 16.29 -7.61
C ALA A 428 7.89 16.04 -7.03
N ARG A 429 7.45 16.84 -6.05
CA ARG A 429 6.13 16.76 -5.40
C ARG A 429 5.14 17.81 -5.92
N ALA A 430 5.49 18.48 -7.03
CA ALA A 430 4.60 19.41 -7.70
C ALA A 430 3.23 18.77 -7.93
N THR A 431 2.20 19.44 -7.43
CA THR A 431 0.83 18.93 -7.48
C THR A 431 0.28 19.18 -8.88
N PRO A 432 -0.08 18.15 -9.67
CA PRO A 432 -0.93 18.40 -10.82
C PRO A 432 -2.25 19.01 -10.30
N ALA A 433 -2.71 20.07 -10.97
CA ALA A 433 -4.00 20.66 -10.66
C ALA A 433 -5.08 19.56 -10.76
N ARG A 434 -6.09 19.58 -9.87
CA ARG A 434 -7.21 18.64 -10.00
C ARG A 434 -7.84 18.82 -11.38
N PRO A 435 -7.91 17.78 -12.21
CA PRO A 435 -8.52 17.85 -13.52
C PRO A 435 -10.03 18.08 -13.34
N ASP A 436 -10.62 18.94 -14.17
CA ASP A 436 -12.08 19.07 -14.19
C ASP A 436 -12.69 17.83 -14.84
N LEU A 437 -13.13 16.91 -13.99
CA LEU A 437 -13.76 15.66 -14.37
C LEU A 437 -15.28 15.74 -14.47
N SER A 438 -15.87 16.92 -14.30
CA SER A 438 -17.32 17.08 -14.20
C SER A 438 -18.05 16.61 -15.46
N ALA A 439 -17.44 16.76 -16.63
CA ALA A 439 -18.00 16.27 -17.89
C ALA A 439 -18.05 14.73 -17.93
N LEU A 440 -16.95 14.06 -17.59
CA LEU A 440 -16.86 12.61 -17.55
C LEU A 440 -17.77 12.01 -16.47
N ALA A 441 -17.80 12.62 -15.27
CA ALA A 441 -18.70 12.21 -14.19
C ALA A 441 -20.18 12.32 -14.60
N ARG A 442 -20.58 13.39 -15.30
CA ARG A 442 -21.93 13.54 -15.84
C ARG A 442 -22.24 12.47 -16.89
N GLU A 443 -21.27 12.08 -17.70
CA GLU A 443 -21.43 11.04 -18.71
C GLU A 443 -21.64 9.66 -18.09
N ILE A 444 -20.81 9.30 -17.11
CA ILE A 444 -20.93 8.05 -16.33
C ILE A 444 -22.29 7.97 -15.63
N ALA A 445 -22.75 9.10 -15.09
CA ALA A 445 -24.01 9.18 -14.36
C ALA A 445 -25.27 9.17 -15.24
N ARG A 446 -25.16 9.14 -16.58
CA ARG A 446 -26.34 9.16 -17.48
C ARG A 446 -27.21 7.91 -17.26
N PRO A 447 -28.50 8.06 -16.89
CA PRO A 447 -29.39 6.93 -16.62
C PRO A 447 -29.58 5.97 -17.79
N ASP A 448 -29.45 6.46 -19.03
CA ASP A 448 -29.67 5.69 -20.27
C ASP A 448 -28.37 5.29 -20.98
N GLY A 449 -27.20 5.70 -20.49
CA GLY A 449 -25.91 5.41 -21.10
C GLY A 449 -25.39 3.99 -20.82
N PRO A 450 -24.54 3.40 -21.69
CA PRO A 450 -23.91 2.10 -21.44
C PRO A 450 -23.12 2.06 -20.11
N PRO A 451 -22.89 0.87 -19.52
CA PRO A 451 -22.10 0.76 -18.31
C PRO A 451 -20.66 1.21 -18.51
N TRP A 452 -19.98 1.59 -17.44
CA TRP A 452 -18.59 1.98 -17.41
C TRP A 452 -17.78 1.03 -16.54
N LEU A 453 -16.55 0.74 -16.94
CA LEU A 453 -15.59 0.01 -16.12
C LEU A 453 -14.56 0.98 -15.55
N ILE A 454 -14.26 0.87 -14.27
CA ILE A 454 -13.22 1.66 -13.60
C ILE A 454 -12.33 0.77 -12.74
N ASN A 455 -11.02 1.01 -12.74
CA ASN A 455 -10.19 0.39 -11.71
C ASN A 455 -10.37 1.09 -10.36
N ALA A 456 -10.29 0.33 -9.27
CA ALA A 456 -10.63 0.79 -7.93
C ALA A 456 -9.78 1.99 -7.45
N GLU A 457 -8.56 2.13 -7.96
CA GLU A 457 -7.65 3.25 -7.68
C GLU A 457 -8.18 4.57 -8.25
N ALA A 458 -8.72 4.57 -9.48
CA ALA A 458 -9.24 5.77 -10.14
C ALA A 458 -10.69 6.10 -9.74
N ALA A 459 -11.42 5.12 -9.21
CA ALA A 459 -12.82 5.27 -8.83
C ALA A 459 -13.16 6.54 -8.00
N PRO A 460 -12.42 6.92 -6.94
CA PRO A 460 -12.81 7.98 -6.01
C PRO A 460 -13.14 9.33 -6.64
N LEU A 461 -12.48 9.66 -7.75
CA LEU A 461 -12.64 10.95 -8.41
C LEU A 461 -13.95 11.05 -9.22
N LEU A 462 -14.56 9.90 -9.50
CA LEU A 462 -15.71 9.74 -10.39
C LEU A 462 -16.87 9.03 -9.70
N LEU A 463 -16.77 8.76 -8.39
CA LEU A 463 -17.86 8.14 -7.63
C LEU A 463 -19.07 9.09 -7.59
N PRO A 464 -20.21 8.67 -8.16
CA PRO A 464 -21.42 9.46 -8.05
C PRO A 464 -21.91 9.50 -6.60
N ARG A 465 -22.64 10.57 -6.25
CA ARG A 465 -23.29 10.67 -4.92
C ARG A 465 -24.34 9.58 -4.71
N GLU A 466 -24.99 9.15 -5.78
CA GLU A 466 -25.97 8.07 -5.79
C GLU A 466 -25.38 6.85 -6.47
N PHE A 467 -25.68 5.64 -5.95
CA PHE A 467 -25.24 4.41 -6.57
C PHE A 467 -25.84 4.25 -7.97
N THR A 468 -24.98 4.21 -8.99
CA THR A 468 -25.37 3.85 -10.35
C THR A 468 -25.01 2.39 -10.61
N PRO A 469 -25.99 1.49 -10.88
CA PRO A 469 -25.74 0.08 -11.21
C PRO A 469 -24.86 -0.12 -12.45
N ARG A 470 -24.61 0.97 -13.19
CA ARG A 470 -23.87 1.01 -14.44
C ARG A 470 -22.37 1.25 -14.25
N LEU A 471 -21.89 1.52 -13.04
CA LEU A 471 -20.45 1.61 -12.76
C LEU A 471 -19.94 0.26 -12.23
N ALA A 472 -19.20 -0.45 -13.07
CA ALA A 472 -18.47 -1.65 -12.72
C ALA A 472 -17.07 -1.30 -12.24
N ALA A 473 -16.59 -1.96 -11.18
CA ALA A 473 -15.24 -1.75 -10.66
C ALA A 473 -14.43 -3.05 -10.62
N PHE A 474 -13.11 -2.92 -10.75
CA PHE A 474 -12.15 -4.01 -10.53
C PHE A 474 -10.89 -3.53 -9.79
N ASP A 475 -10.26 -4.40 -8.99
CA ASP A 475 -9.04 -4.12 -8.23
C ASP A 475 -7.82 -4.63 -8.98
N ALA A 476 -7.19 -3.78 -9.80
CA ALA A 476 -6.09 -4.18 -10.68
C ALA A 476 -4.86 -4.74 -9.94
N ILE A 477 -4.63 -4.33 -8.69
CA ILE A 477 -3.51 -4.80 -7.88
C ILE A 477 -3.77 -6.22 -7.40
N GLU A 478 -4.90 -6.42 -6.72
CA GLU A 478 -5.12 -7.67 -6.00
C GLU A 478 -5.66 -8.78 -6.91
N THR A 479 -6.32 -8.46 -8.03
CA THR A 479 -6.89 -9.47 -8.93
C THR A 479 -5.83 -10.37 -9.53
N GLN A 480 -4.67 -9.84 -9.89
CA GLN A 480 -3.53 -10.62 -10.38
C GLN A 480 -3.06 -11.65 -9.33
N PHE A 481 -2.95 -11.24 -8.07
CA PHE A 481 -2.57 -12.14 -6.97
C PHE A 481 -3.68 -13.14 -6.65
N PHE A 482 -4.93 -12.71 -6.71
CA PHE A 482 -6.11 -13.54 -6.49
C PHE A 482 -6.22 -14.64 -7.56
N GLU A 483 -5.83 -14.32 -8.81
CA GLU A 483 -5.66 -15.29 -9.89
C GLU A 483 -4.48 -16.23 -9.65
N ARG A 484 -3.31 -15.69 -9.29
CA ARG A 484 -2.10 -16.49 -9.03
C ARG A 484 -2.32 -17.58 -7.98
N VAL A 485 -3.10 -17.31 -6.94
CA VAL A 485 -3.41 -18.30 -5.90
C VAL A 485 -4.68 -19.13 -6.18
N GLY A 486 -5.29 -18.98 -7.35
CA GLY A 486 -6.35 -19.85 -7.87
C GLY A 486 -7.77 -19.54 -7.39
N TYR A 487 -8.05 -18.36 -6.83
CA TYR A 487 -9.42 -17.97 -6.44
C TYR A 487 -10.22 -17.33 -7.57
N TRP A 488 -9.55 -16.88 -8.62
CA TRP A 488 -10.16 -16.28 -9.81
C TRP A 488 -9.30 -16.57 -11.04
N ARG A 489 -9.83 -16.27 -12.22
CA ARG A 489 -9.08 -16.29 -13.47
C ARG A 489 -9.63 -15.21 -14.37
N PHE A 490 -8.79 -14.33 -14.89
CA PHE A 490 -9.23 -13.30 -15.82
C PHE A 490 -9.80 -13.93 -17.10
N ALA A 491 -9.05 -14.84 -17.71
CA ALA A 491 -9.48 -15.55 -18.92
C ALA A 491 -10.81 -16.30 -18.68
N GLY A 492 -11.84 -15.93 -19.45
CA GLY A 492 -13.18 -16.52 -19.35
C GLY A 492 -14.07 -15.93 -18.24
N SER A 493 -13.57 -14.98 -17.44
CA SER A 493 -14.40 -14.26 -16.46
C SER A 493 -15.47 -13.39 -17.13
N PRO A 494 -16.52 -12.97 -16.41
CA PRO A 494 -17.41 -11.91 -16.88
C PRO A 494 -16.67 -10.63 -17.26
N LEU A 495 -15.62 -10.24 -16.51
CA LEU A 495 -14.80 -9.07 -16.84
C LEU A 495 -14.17 -9.18 -18.22
N HIS A 496 -13.51 -10.30 -18.51
CA HIS A 496 -12.93 -10.56 -19.82
C HIS A 496 -13.99 -10.54 -20.93
N ARG A 497 -15.10 -11.27 -20.75
CA ARG A 497 -16.18 -11.34 -21.74
C ARG A 497 -16.83 -9.98 -22.00
N ASP A 498 -17.00 -9.15 -20.97
CA ASP A 498 -17.63 -7.83 -21.10
C ASP A 498 -16.69 -6.81 -21.76
N ILE A 499 -15.36 -6.92 -21.54
CA ILE A 499 -14.36 -6.13 -22.27
C ILE A 499 -14.34 -6.57 -23.75
N VAL A 500 -14.16 -7.86 -24.03
CA VAL A 500 -14.13 -8.41 -25.40
C VAL A 500 -15.41 -8.07 -26.17
N GLY A 501 -16.57 -8.28 -25.55
CA GLY A 501 -17.88 -7.94 -26.10
C GLY A 501 -18.19 -6.45 -26.15
N ARG A 502 -17.21 -5.59 -25.84
CA ARG A 502 -17.31 -4.11 -25.86
C ARG A 502 -18.57 -3.57 -25.18
N ARG A 503 -18.94 -4.17 -24.05
CA ARG A 503 -20.19 -3.84 -23.34
C ARG A 503 -20.10 -2.52 -22.57
N PHE A 504 -18.90 -2.03 -22.30
CA PHE A 504 -18.70 -0.76 -21.60
C PHE A 504 -18.69 0.40 -22.59
N GLY A 505 -19.37 1.50 -22.27
CA GLY A 505 -19.28 2.75 -23.04
C GLY A 505 -17.94 3.46 -22.89
N GLY A 506 -17.22 3.13 -21.83
CA GLY A 506 -15.84 3.55 -21.62
C GLY A 506 -15.20 2.80 -20.45
N ILE A 507 -13.87 2.77 -20.47
CA ILE A 507 -13.04 2.18 -19.43
C ILE A 507 -12.09 3.24 -18.90
N ILE A 508 -11.99 3.37 -17.58
CA ILE A 508 -11.09 4.31 -16.91
C ILE A 508 -10.05 3.52 -16.14
N LEU A 509 -8.80 3.74 -16.49
CA LEU A 509 -7.66 3.12 -15.83
C LEU A 509 -6.79 4.19 -15.18
N GLY A 510 -6.51 4.02 -13.89
CA GLY A 510 -5.43 4.74 -13.23
C GLY A 510 -4.09 4.42 -13.88
N ASP A 511 -3.18 5.39 -13.89
CA ASP A 511 -1.85 5.21 -14.48
C ASP A 511 -1.01 4.15 -13.75
N THR A 512 -1.39 3.89 -12.50
CA THR A 512 -0.59 3.12 -11.57
C THR A 512 -1.21 1.77 -11.26
N PHE A 513 -0.38 0.73 -11.29
CA PHE A 513 -0.76 -0.67 -11.09
C PHE A 513 -1.77 -1.17 -12.13
N ARG A 514 -1.25 -1.44 -13.33
CA ARG A 514 -2.03 -2.04 -14.42
C ARG A 514 -1.85 -3.55 -14.35
N ASP A 515 -2.94 -4.28 -14.20
CA ASP A 515 -2.93 -5.71 -14.50
C ASP A 515 -2.66 -5.83 -16.00
N GLU A 516 -1.46 -6.28 -16.35
CA GLU A 516 -1.00 -6.31 -17.73
C GLU A 516 -1.92 -7.17 -18.62
N GLN A 517 -2.51 -8.25 -18.09
CA GLN A 517 -3.45 -9.05 -18.87
C GLN A 517 -4.74 -8.29 -19.16
N VAL A 518 -5.30 -7.62 -18.15
CA VAL A 518 -6.50 -6.80 -18.32
C VAL A 518 -6.20 -5.63 -19.27
N HIS A 519 -5.07 -4.96 -19.10
CA HIS A 519 -4.67 -3.83 -19.94
C HIS A 519 -4.43 -4.23 -21.39
N SER A 520 -3.79 -5.38 -21.65
CA SER A 520 -3.64 -5.94 -22.99
C SER A 520 -4.99 -6.15 -23.67
N VAL A 521 -5.95 -6.80 -23.00
CA VAL A 521 -7.29 -7.00 -23.57
C VAL A 521 -8.02 -5.67 -23.76
N ILE A 522 -7.89 -4.70 -22.85
CA ILE A 522 -8.46 -3.37 -23.05
C ILE A 522 -7.90 -2.71 -24.32
N ASN A 523 -6.59 -2.71 -24.54
CA ASN A 523 -5.98 -2.10 -25.71
C ASN A 523 -6.37 -2.79 -27.04
N LEU A 524 -6.80 -4.05 -26.98
CA LEU A 524 -7.27 -4.81 -28.14
C LEU A 524 -8.71 -4.44 -28.54
N HIS A 525 -9.56 -4.05 -27.58
CA HIS A 525 -10.99 -3.77 -27.82
C HIS A 525 -11.38 -2.30 -27.65
N TYR A 526 -10.54 -1.49 -27.01
CA TYR A 526 -10.78 -0.09 -26.72
C TYR A 526 -9.57 0.76 -27.13
N ALA A 527 -9.82 1.93 -27.73
CA ALA A 527 -8.80 2.94 -28.01
C ALA A 527 -8.66 3.89 -26.83
N LEU A 528 -7.42 4.30 -26.56
CA LEU A 528 -7.15 5.45 -25.71
C LEU A 528 -7.75 6.70 -26.38
N GLU A 529 -8.78 7.29 -25.77
CA GLU A 529 -9.43 8.51 -26.25
C GLU A 529 -8.70 9.75 -25.69
N SER A 530 -8.40 9.73 -24.40
CA SER A 530 -7.77 10.86 -23.72
C SER A 530 -6.97 10.43 -22.50
N VAL A 531 -6.02 11.27 -22.13
CA VAL A 531 -5.29 11.24 -20.85
C VAL A 531 -5.57 12.59 -20.17
N PRO A 532 -6.75 12.77 -19.56
CA PRO A 532 -7.17 14.08 -19.05
C PRO A 532 -6.31 14.54 -17.85
N ASP A 533 -5.56 13.61 -17.25
CA ASP A 533 -4.68 13.82 -16.12
C ASP A 533 -3.55 12.77 -16.17
N PRO A 534 -2.32 13.07 -15.70
CA PRO A 534 -1.27 12.06 -15.60
C PRO A 534 -1.66 10.83 -14.79
N LEU A 535 -2.71 10.88 -13.95
CA LEU A 535 -3.13 9.79 -13.08
C LEU A 535 -4.16 8.85 -13.69
N TYR A 536 -4.79 9.15 -14.84
CA TYR A 536 -5.73 8.21 -15.47
C TYR A 536 -5.89 8.39 -16.99
N ALA A 537 -6.23 7.28 -17.64
CA ALA A 537 -6.50 7.15 -19.05
C ALA A 537 -7.95 6.72 -19.29
N VAL A 538 -8.60 7.34 -20.28
CA VAL A 538 -9.97 7.03 -20.70
C VAL A 538 -9.92 6.29 -22.03
N TYR A 539 -10.56 5.12 -22.05
CA TYR A 539 -10.63 4.23 -23.19
C TYR A 539 -12.06 4.11 -23.71
N ARG A 540 -12.22 4.07 -25.03
CA ARG A 540 -13.52 3.93 -25.71
C ARG A 540 -13.56 2.71 -26.61
N PRO A 541 -14.72 2.05 -26.76
CA PRO A 541 -14.85 0.92 -27.67
C PRO A 541 -14.31 1.26 -29.05
N LEU A 542 -13.44 0.39 -29.58
CA LEU A 542 -13.01 0.50 -30.97
C LEU A 542 -14.22 0.30 -31.89
N PRO A 543 -14.34 1.03 -33.00
CA PRO A 543 -15.42 0.83 -33.97
C PRO A 543 -15.21 -0.44 -34.80
N GLY A 544 -16.27 -0.90 -35.47
CA GLY A 544 -16.23 -2.04 -36.41
C GLY A 544 -16.58 -3.39 -35.77
N ALA A 545 -16.75 -4.42 -36.60
CA ALA A 545 -16.97 -5.80 -36.14
C ALA A 545 -15.63 -6.46 -35.77
N VAL A 546 -15.60 -7.33 -34.76
CA VAL A 546 -14.39 -8.02 -34.28
C VAL A 546 -14.60 -9.52 -34.25
N VAL A 547 -13.61 -10.28 -34.72
CA VAL A 547 -13.51 -11.72 -34.51
C VAL A 547 -12.12 -12.07 -33.98
N GLU A 548 -12.11 -12.88 -32.91
CA GLU A 548 -10.91 -13.34 -32.24
C GLU A 548 -10.60 -14.80 -32.60
N TYR A 549 -9.32 -15.12 -32.65
CA TYR A 549 -8.81 -16.47 -32.78
C TYR A 549 -7.91 -16.79 -31.59
N PRO A 550 -8.50 -17.21 -30.45
CA PRO A 550 -7.80 -17.30 -29.17
C PRO A 550 -6.94 -18.56 -29.01
N VAL A 551 -7.25 -19.62 -29.75
CA VAL A 551 -6.52 -20.91 -29.74
C VAL A 551 -6.53 -21.54 -31.13
N PRO A 552 -5.52 -22.33 -31.50
CA PRO A 552 -5.48 -22.96 -32.81
C PRO A 552 -6.59 -24.00 -32.91
N THR A 553 -7.46 -23.85 -33.91
CA THR A 553 -8.59 -24.75 -34.17
C THR A 553 -8.93 -24.80 -35.65
N ASP A 554 -9.24 -26.00 -36.15
CA ASP A 554 -9.69 -26.17 -37.54
C ASP A 554 -11.16 -25.75 -37.74
N ARG A 555 -11.84 -25.37 -36.66
CA ARG A 555 -13.24 -24.93 -36.72
C ARG A 555 -13.32 -23.43 -37.03
N PRO A 556 -14.25 -23.01 -37.90
CA PRO A 556 -14.53 -21.60 -38.08
C PRO A 556 -14.94 -20.93 -36.76
N VAL A 557 -14.38 -19.76 -36.50
CA VAL A 557 -14.76 -18.90 -35.38
C VAL A 557 -15.60 -17.75 -35.93
N ALA A 558 -16.80 -17.55 -35.39
CA ALA A 558 -17.70 -16.51 -35.86
C ALA A 558 -18.07 -15.56 -34.72
N ALA A 559 -18.00 -14.26 -34.98
CA ALA A 559 -18.39 -13.20 -34.04
C ALA A 559 -18.81 -11.95 -34.82
N GLU A 560 -19.86 -11.28 -34.35
CA GLU A 560 -20.31 -9.98 -34.89
C GLU A 560 -20.52 -9.94 -36.43
N GLY A 561 -20.99 -11.05 -37.02
CA GLY A 561 -21.21 -11.16 -38.46
C GLY A 561 -19.94 -11.42 -39.28
N LEU A 562 -18.79 -11.62 -38.63
CA LEU A 562 -17.56 -12.09 -39.24
C LEU A 562 -17.40 -13.59 -39.00
N THR A 563 -16.81 -14.29 -39.98
CA THR A 563 -16.37 -15.69 -39.81
C THR A 563 -14.90 -15.78 -40.19
N LEU A 564 -14.07 -16.26 -39.28
CA LEU A 564 -12.66 -16.50 -39.48
C LEU A 564 -12.38 -18.00 -39.46
N GLN A 565 -11.63 -18.50 -40.44
CA GLN A 565 -11.24 -19.90 -40.50
C GLN A 565 -9.80 -20.03 -41.01
N VAL A 566 -9.10 -21.07 -40.58
CA VAL A 566 -7.82 -21.44 -41.17
C VAL A 566 -8.10 -22.09 -42.52
N ALA A 567 -7.64 -21.44 -43.60
CA ALA A 567 -7.78 -21.93 -44.96
C ALA A 567 -6.70 -22.97 -45.30
N SER A 568 -5.46 -22.76 -44.83
CA SER A 568 -4.36 -23.70 -45.03
C SER A 568 -3.26 -23.50 -43.99
N ILE A 569 -2.58 -24.60 -43.64
CA ILE A 569 -1.32 -24.60 -42.86
C ILE A 569 -0.32 -25.45 -43.65
N ASP A 570 0.87 -24.91 -43.89
CA ASP A 570 1.95 -25.61 -44.59
C ASP A 570 3.29 -25.34 -43.89
N GLY A 571 4.09 -26.39 -43.65
CA GLY A 571 5.41 -26.27 -43.01
C GLY A 571 5.44 -25.75 -41.56
N LEU A 572 4.30 -25.75 -40.85
CA LEU A 572 4.20 -25.26 -39.46
C LEU A 572 3.69 -26.35 -38.51
N ASP A 573 4.35 -26.45 -37.34
CA ASP A 573 3.83 -27.18 -36.18
C ASP A 573 2.85 -26.29 -35.41
N VAL A 574 1.76 -26.90 -34.95
CA VAL A 574 0.78 -26.28 -34.05
C VAL A 574 1.00 -26.80 -32.63
N ASN A 575 1.25 -25.90 -31.69
CA ASN A 575 1.46 -26.26 -30.29
C ASN A 575 0.49 -25.50 -29.37
N GLN A 576 0.04 -26.17 -28.31
CA GLN A 576 -0.89 -25.63 -27.31
C GLN A 576 -0.38 -25.72 -25.86
N SER A 577 0.83 -26.24 -25.63
CA SER A 577 1.36 -26.60 -24.30
C SER A 577 1.57 -25.40 -23.37
N PHE A 578 1.74 -24.19 -23.94
CA PHE A 578 2.02 -22.96 -23.18
C PHE A 578 1.24 -21.77 -23.75
N GLY A 579 0.05 -21.99 -24.31
CA GLY A 579 -0.59 -21.07 -25.24
C GLY A 579 -0.50 -21.61 -26.66
N GLY A 580 -1.31 -21.06 -27.56
CA GLY A 580 -1.33 -21.42 -28.97
C GLY A 580 -0.17 -20.78 -29.71
N PHE A 581 0.58 -21.55 -30.49
CA PHE A 581 1.49 -20.94 -31.45
C PHE A 581 1.68 -21.77 -32.71
N PHE A 582 1.93 -21.07 -33.80
CA PHE A 582 2.50 -21.65 -35.02
C PHE A 582 4.01 -21.39 -35.03
N SER A 583 4.78 -22.45 -35.29
CA SER A 583 6.24 -22.38 -35.43
C SER A 583 6.73 -23.32 -36.51
N MET A 584 7.93 -23.09 -37.02
CA MET A 584 8.58 -24.04 -37.93
C MET A 584 8.66 -25.44 -37.31
N THR A 585 8.52 -26.48 -38.14
CA THR A 585 8.73 -27.86 -37.71
C THR A 585 10.18 -28.04 -37.22
N LYS A 586 10.39 -28.86 -36.19
CA LYS A 586 11.72 -29.00 -35.55
C LYS A 586 12.86 -29.37 -36.51
N ASN A 587 12.55 -29.96 -37.67
CA ASN A 587 13.52 -30.46 -38.64
C ASN A 587 13.77 -29.51 -39.83
N GLU A 588 13.06 -28.38 -39.96
CA GLU A 588 13.08 -27.53 -41.16
C GLU A 588 13.41 -26.06 -40.85
N LYS A 589 14.38 -25.81 -39.96
CA LYS A 589 14.75 -24.45 -39.51
C LYS A 589 15.28 -23.52 -40.62
N ALA A 590 15.63 -24.05 -41.80
CA ALA A 590 16.07 -23.28 -42.96
C ALA A 590 14.94 -22.97 -43.98
N ALA A 591 13.73 -23.48 -43.75
CA ALA A 591 12.56 -23.27 -44.61
C ALA A 591 11.64 -22.16 -44.09
N SER A 592 10.62 -21.80 -44.88
CA SER A 592 9.50 -20.97 -44.46
C SER A 592 8.24 -21.80 -44.35
N GLY A 593 7.44 -21.57 -43.30
CA GLY A 593 6.11 -22.15 -43.15
C GLY A 593 5.04 -21.07 -43.23
N HIS A 594 3.82 -21.43 -43.64
CA HIS A 594 2.74 -20.49 -43.90
C HIS A 594 1.43 -20.95 -43.23
N VAL A 595 0.70 -20.01 -42.64
CA VAL A 595 -0.70 -20.20 -42.25
C VAL A 595 -1.54 -19.12 -42.94
N THR A 596 -2.59 -19.54 -43.65
CA THR A 596 -3.51 -18.62 -44.32
C THR A 596 -4.86 -18.66 -43.61
N PHE A 597 -5.35 -17.50 -43.20
CA PHE A 597 -6.68 -17.30 -42.65
C PHE A 597 -7.61 -16.75 -43.73
N SER A 598 -8.83 -17.28 -43.80
CA SER A 598 -9.93 -16.75 -44.58
C SER A 598 -10.88 -16.03 -43.62
N LEU A 599 -11.03 -14.72 -43.83
CA LEU A 599 -11.97 -13.85 -43.12
C LEU A 599 -13.14 -13.55 -44.05
N ARG A 600 -14.33 -14.03 -43.68
CA ARG A 600 -15.59 -13.63 -44.30
C ARG A 600 -16.22 -12.49 -43.53
N LYS A 601 -16.65 -11.45 -44.24
CA LYS A 601 -17.27 -10.23 -43.72
C LYS A 601 -18.51 -9.85 -44.51
N PRO A 602 -19.39 -8.98 -43.97
CA PRO A 602 -20.49 -8.41 -44.74
C PRO A 602 -20.01 -7.70 -46.03
N PRO A 603 -20.85 -7.67 -47.08
CA PRO A 603 -20.54 -6.99 -48.33
C PRO A 603 -20.35 -5.49 -48.14
N GLY A 604 -19.45 -4.89 -48.93
CA GLY A 604 -19.16 -3.46 -48.94
C GLY A 604 -17.70 -3.12 -48.61
N PRO A 605 -17.26 -1.89 -48.93
CA PRO A 605 -15.90 -1.43 -48.64
C PRO A 605 -15.66 -1.38 -47.13
N ALA A 606 -14.53 -1.93 -46.70
CA ALA A 606 -14.14 -1.93 -45.30
C ALA A 606 -12.62 -1.86 -45.13
N VAL A 607 -12.19 -1.38 -43.96
CA VAL A 607 -10.82 -1.49 -43.49
C VAL A 607 -10.73 -2.66 -42.52
N VAL A 608 -9.85 -3.61 -42.81
CA VAL A 608 -9.55 -4.74 -41.93
C VAL A 608 -8.25 -4.44 -41.18
N HIS A 609 -8.32 -4.45 -39.86
CA HIS A 609 -7.18 -4.39 -38.97
C HIS A 609 -6.90 -5.80 -38.44
N VAL A 610 -5.65 -6.23 -38.50
CA VAL A 610 -5.21 -7.53 -37.98
C VAL A 610 -4.21 -7.27 -36.86
N GLY A 611 -4.55 -7.67 -35.63
CA GLY A 611 -3.68 -7.60 -34.46
C GLY A 611 -3.14 -8.97 -34.09
N PHE A 612 -1.84 -9.11 -33.86
CA PHE A 612 -1.17 -10.38 -33.62
C PHE A 612 0.09 -10.23 -32.76
N HIS A 613 0.62 -11.34 -32.25
CA HIS A 613 1.79 -11.34 -31.36
C HIS A 613 2.96 -12.14 -31.97
N PRO A 614 3.93 -11.45 -32.62
CA PRO A 614 5.15 -12.10 -33.08
C PRO A 614 6.04 -12.48 -31.88
N LYS A 615 6.70 -13.64 -31.95
CA LYS A 615 7.78 -13.99 -31.02
C LYS A 615 8.99 -14.50 -31.80
N VAL A 616 10.08 -13.75 -31.80
CA VAL A 616 11.27 -14.06 -32.59
C VAL A 616 12.50 -14.13 -31.68
N ALA A 617 12.94 -15.35 -31.39
CA ALA A 617 13.92 -15.61 -30.34
C ALA A 617 15.38 -15.25 -30.69
N SER A 618 15.66 -14.79 -31.91
CA SER A 618 17.01 -14.42 -32.35
C SER A 618 16.91 -13.41 -33.49
N PHE A 619 17.74 -12.36 -33.46
CA PHE A 619 17.79 -11.37 -34.54
C PHE A 619 18.60 -11.88 -35.71
N GLY A 620 18.02 -11.79 -36.91
CA GLY A 620 18.67 -12.11 -38.16
C GLY A 620 17.64 -12.16 -39.31
N PRO A 621 18.05 -11.89 -40.57
CA PRO A 621 17.15 -11.93 -41.73
C PRO A 621 16.46 -13.30 -41.94
N GLU A 622 17.00 -14.35 -41.33
CA GLU A 622 16.47 -15.71 -41.33
C GLU A 622 15.33 -15.95 -40.31
N ASN A 623 15.13 -15.04 -39.34
CA ASN A 623 14.09 -15.14 -38.32
C ASN A 623 13.08 -14.00 -38.49
N LEU A 624 11.97 -14.27 -39.18
CA LEU A 624 11.01 -13.24 -39.55
C LEU A 624 9.58 -13.77 -39.51
N LEU A 625 8.65 -12.92 -39.08
CA LEU A 625 7.22 -13.09 -39.33
C LEU A 625 6.80 -12.07 -40.39
N GLU A 626 6.29 -12.55 -41.52
CA GLU A 626 5.76 -11.72 -42.62
C GLU A 626 4.24 -11.83 -42.67
N VAL A 627 3.56 -10.73 -43.01
CA VAL A 627 2.09 -10.72 -43.18
C VAL A 627 1.74 -10.25 -44.58
N ASP A 628 1.08 -11.12 -45.34
CA ASP A 628 0.57 -10.85 -46.67
C ASP A 628 -0.96 -10.89 -46.67
N VAL A 629 -1.61 -10.04 -47.48
CA VAL A 629 -3.07 -9.99 -47.58
C VAL A 629 -3.55 -9.97 -49.02
N GLY A 630 -4.75 -10.50 -49.25
CA GLY A 630 -5.38 -10.48 -50.57
C GLY A 630 -6.84 -10.90 -50.52
N ASP A 631 -7.39 -11.10 -51.71
CA ASP A 631 -8.71 -11.68 -51.96
C ASP A 631 -8.45 -13.07 -52.59
N PRO A 632 -9.32 -14.08 -52.43
CA PRO A 632 -9.22 -15.35 -53.17
C PRO A 632 -8.86 -15.25 -54.67
N VAL A 633 -9.20 -14.14 -55.33
CA VAL A 633 -8.96 -13.86 -56.76
C VAL A 633 -7.71 -13.02 -57.01
N ARG A 634 -7.17 -12.29 -56.03
CA ARG A 634 -6.02 -11.37 -56.18
C ARG A 634 -4.73 -11.97 -55.64
N THR A 635 -3.58 -11.59 -56.21
CA THR A 635 -2.25 -11.89 -55.66
C THR A 635 -2.10 -11.29 -54.25
N LEU A 636 -1.57 -12.08 -53.31
CA LEU A 636 -1.25 -11.60 -51.96
C LEU A 636 -0.21 -10.47 -52.03
N ARG A 637 -0.47 -9.38 -51.31
CA ARG A 637 0.43 -8.24 -51.15
C ARG A 637 1.00 -8.22 -49.73
N ARG A 638 2.32 -8.04 -49.63
CA ARG A 638 3.02 -7.85 -48.36
C ARG A 638 2.62 -6.55 -47.68
N LEU A 639 2.22 -6.65 -46.42
CA LEU A 639 1.88 -5.49 -45.57
C LEU A 639 3.00 -5.11 -44.60
N GLY A 640 3.81 -6.06 -44.16
CA GLY A 640 4.88 -5.78 -43.21
C GLY A 640 5.73 -6.99 -42.88
N ASP A 641 6.93 -6.67 -42.44
CA ASP A 641 7.95 -7.60 -41.97
C ASP A 641 8.22 -7.27 -40.50
N PHE A 642 8.09 -8.25 -39.62
CA PHE A 642 8.18 -8.07 -38.17
C PHE A 642 9.43 -8.78 -37.64
N PRO A 643 10.60 -8.12 -37.68
CA PRO A 643 11.78 -8.62 -37.00
C PRO A 643 11.52 -8.55 -35.49
N GLY A 644 12.01 -9.53 -34.73
CA GLY A 644 11.86 -9.46 -33.27
C GLY A 644 12.52 -8.24 -32.67
N THR A 645 12.23 -8.01 -31.40
CA THR A 645 12.99 -7.13 -30.50
C THR A 645 13.72 -7.93 -29.41
N PRO A 646 14.85 -7.45 -28.84
CA PRO A 646 15.53 -8.10 -27.72
C PRO A 646 14.61 -8.43 -26.53
N GLN A 647 13.53 -7.66 -26.40
CA GLN A 647 12.50 -7.80 -25.36
C GLN A 647 11.56 -9.00 -25.63
N ASP A 648 11.47 -9.52 -26.86
CA ASP A 648 10.62 -10.67 -27.22
C ASP A 648 11.12 -12.01 -26.62
N ASN A 649 12.36 -12.02 -26.12
CA ASN A 649 13.02 -13.15 -25.48
C ASN A 649 12.93 -13.12 -23.96
N ASP A 650 12.55 -11.99 -23.36
CA ASP A 650 12.39 -11.93 -21.93
C ASP A 650 11.22 -12.83 -21.52
N LYS A 651 11.32 -13.42 -20.34
CA LYS A 651 10.31 -14.35 -19.81
C LYS A 651 8.96 -13.69 -19.51
N ASP A 652 8.85 -12.39 -19.79
CA ASP A 652 7.65 -11.62 -19.61
C ASP A 652 6.58 -12.11 -20.59
N LEU A 653 5.47 -12.56 -20.03
CA LEU A 653 4.32 -13.16 -20.72
C LEU A 653 3.58 -12.18 -21.65
N HIS A 654 4.12 -10.98 -21.88
CA HIS A 654 3.44 -9.83 -22.45
C HIS A 654 4.20 -9.37 -23.70
N ALA A 655 4.05 -10.11 -24.80
CA ALA A 655 4.66 -9.77 -26.08
C ALA A 655 4.06 -8.47 -26.64
N LEU A 656 4.90 -7.60 -27.21
CA LEU A 656 4.45 -6.37 -27.86
C LEU A 656 3.49 -6.72 -29.02
N PRO A 657 2.22 -6.27 -28.98
CA PRO A 657 1.29 -6.53 -30.06
C PRO A 657 1.73 -5.80 -31.34
N ALA A 658 1.72 -6.52 -32.45
CA ALA A 658 1.87 -5.96 -33.78
C ALA A 658 0.49 -5.81 -34.43
N SER A 659 0.37 -4.85 -35.35
CA SER A 659 -0.86 -4.73 -36.14
C SER A 659 -0.58 -4.30 -37.57
N VAL A 660 -1.40 -4.77 -38.49
CA VAL A 660 -1.45 -4.33 -39.89
C VAL A 660 -2.87 -3.95 -40.26
N SER A 661 -3.03 -3.10 -41.26
CA SER A 661 -4.35 -2.68 -41.75
C SER A 661 -4.38 -2.69 -43.27
N PHE A 662 -5.50 -3.10 -43.86
CA PHE A 662 -5.69 -3.10 -45.30
C PHE A 662 -7.15 -2.88 -45.68
N GLU A 663 -7.37 -2.48 -46.93
CA GLU A 663 -8.71 -2.23 -47.48
C GLU A 663 -9.18 -3.45 -48.27
N THR A 664 -10.47 -3.76 -48.17
CA THR A 664 -11.10 -4.78 -49.01
C THR A 664 -12.55 -4.43 -49.30
N ASP A 665 -12.97 -4.66 -50.55
CA ASP A 665 -14.33 -4.47 -51.03
C ASP A 665 -15.11 -5.80 -51.08
N GLY A 666 -14.40 -6.93 -51.07
CA GLY A 666 -14.98 -8.27 -51.22
C GLY A 666 -15.56 -8.82 -49.92
N GLU A 667 -16.43 -9.83 -50.01
CA GLU A 667 -16.98 -10.53 -48.84
C GLU A 667 -15.98 -11.45 -48.15
N GLU A 668 -14.86 -11.78 -48.82
CA GLU A 668 -13.80 -12.63 -48.29
C GLU A 668 -12.43 -11.96 -48.44
N ALA A 669 -11.63 -12.01 -47.38
CA ALA A 669 -10.25 -11.56 -47.35
C ALA A 669 -9.35 -12.70 -46.87
N LEU A 670 -8.20 -12.87 -47.52
CA LEU A 670 -7.17 -13.82 -47.13
C LEU A 670 -6.03 -13.08 -46.43
N VAL A 671 -5.60 -13.60 -45.28
CA VAL A 671 -4.44 -13.09 -44.55
C VAL A 671 -3.49 -14.24 -44.29
N ARG A 672 -2.30 -14.16 -44.87
CA ARG A 672 -1.25 -15.16 -44.75
C ARG A 672 -0.15 -14.66 -43.83
N PHE A 673 0.18 -15.47 -42.83
CA PHE A 673 1.38 -15.30 -42.03
C PHE A 673 2.45 -16.27 -42.52
N THR A 674 3.63 -15.74 -42.82
CA THR A 674 4.81 -16.53 -43.16
C THR A 674 5.79 -16.49 -41.99
N VAL A 675 6.11 -17.65 -41.43
CA VAL A 675 7.03 -17.81 -40.31
C VAL A 675 8.36 -18.36 -40.85
N ARG A 676 9.49 -17.76 -40.46
CA ARG A 676 10.84 -18.21 -40.85
C ARG A 676 11.74 -18.42 -39.63
N GLY A 677 12.61 -19.41 -39.69
CA GLY A 677 13.61 -19.68 -38.65
C GLY A 677 12.97 -20.03 -37.31
N ASN A 678 13.36 -19.29 -36.26
CA ASN A 678 12.84 -19.44 -34.89
C ASN A 678 11.69 -18.48 -34.56
N ALA A 679 11.13 -17.77 -35.55
CA ALA A 679 9.94 -16.96 -35.35
C ALA A 679 8.74 -17.85 -34.98
N ARG A 680 7.78 -17.25 -34.27
CA ARG A 680 6.51 -17.88 -33.91
C ARG A 680 5.40 -16.85 -34.02
N LEU A 681 4.25 -17.27 -34.53
CA LEU A 681 3.01 -16.54 -34.37
C LEU A 681 2.34 -17.06 -33.09
N TRP A 682 2.35 -16.24 -32.05
CA TRP A 682 1.83 -16.58 -30.72
C TRP A 682 0.43 -16.03 -30.52
N PHE A 683 -0.42 -16.79 -29.82
CA PHE A 683 -1.73 -16.34 -29.41
C PHE A 683 -2.25 -17.17 -28.23
N ALA A 684 -3.04 -16.53 -27.37
CA ALA A 684 -3.63 -17.15 -26.19
C ALA A 684 -5.01 -16.54 -25.93
N PRO A 685 -5.84 -17.10 -25.04
CA PRO A 685 -7.13 -16.51 -24.70
C PRO A 685 -7.06 -15.03 -24.28
N THR A 686 -5.97 -14.58 -23.67
CA THR A 686 -5.74 -13.18 -23.26
C THR A 686 -4.95 -12.34 -24.28
N MET A 687 -4.47 -12.98 -25.35
CA MET A 687 -3.69 -12.38 -26.44
C MET A 687 -4.09 -13.05 -27.78
N PRO A 688 -5.37 -12.96 -28.18
CA PRO A 688 -5.84 -13.63 -29.38
C PRO A 688 -5.25 -12.99 -30.64
N LEU A 689 -5.23 -13.74 -31.74
CA LEU A 689 -5.13 -13.13 -33.07
C LEU A 689 -6.47 -12.46 -33.37
N ILE A 690 -6.47 -11.16 -33.69
CA ILE A 690 -7.69 -10.36 -33.83
C ILE A 690 -7.84 -9.86 -35.26
N PHE A 691 -9.05 -9.97 -35.80
CA PHE A 691 -9.47 -9.30 -37.03
C PHE A 691 -10.61 -8.32 -36.71
N ARG A 692 -10.40 -7.05 -36.99
CA ARG A 692 -11.40 -5.98 -36.82
C ARG A 692 -11.74 -5.37 -38.18
N VAL A 693 -13.02 -5.37 -38.52
CA VAL A 693 -13.54 -4.86 -39.79
C VAL A 693 -14.34 -3.59 -39.54
N VAL A 694 -13.84 -2.46 -40.04
CA VAL A 694 -14.49 -1.15 -39.93
C VAL A 694 -15.11 -0.81 -41.29
N PRO A 695 -16.46 -0.76 -41.42
CA PRO A 695 -17.10 -0.29 -42.64
C PRO A 695 -16.63 1.12 -42.98
N ARG A 696 -16.42 1.39 -44.27
CA ARG A 696 -16.02 2.71 -44.75
C ARG A 696 -17.20 3.63 -45.05
#